data_AF-A0A935FZS8-F1
#
_entry.id   AF-A0A935FZS8-F1
#
_cell.length_a   1.000
_cell.length_b   1.000
_cell.length_c   1.000
_cell.angle_alpha   90.00
_cell.angle_beta   90.00
_cell.angle_gamma   90.00
#
_symmetry.space_group_name_H-M   'P 1'
#
loop_
_entity.id
_entity.type
_entity.pdbx_description
1 polymer ?
#
loop_
_entity_poly.entity_id
_entity_poly.type
_entity_poly.pdbx_seq_one_letter_code
_entity_poly.pdbx_strand_id
1 'polypeptide(L)'
;MPTQMTIADYLKYANLQMASEALYNFNANPPGTVLTPGDKRTNESLAVANLIVGNDRASKFSSAQVDFSKLTQDWTVVEHISNTTTGFSGTLFQAIRNDLANNVKAGEYILSFRSTEFADDAARDTLQADSHEMANIGLALGQIDDMEAWYAHLKKSGQLPEGARYSVTGYSLGGHLASAFNLLRHEDNSFGQIDKVVTFNGAGIGRFSEPLTKIMVDFRDLRDAASTTDGLVDRLSSTAGKKLYRELHSYALTHGGALPLNASIRINELSKVVAPNEANELLKDENLLRTALTQVRAVVNLATTVSAVPSGSEGADNPANIPTTSIAGASFDYQLATLLIEKRHVIDNRGKIGVGWDIVTQGGIDKLPFLANGGALGNQTDVVGWELSSPKPVAVAAHTLYHTGSDARIFIEDQPQTRGDYLAALAGAAKSKPLVNGFSHNDYGDDHSLVLILDSLNVQNTLLKLMSASQQQNPQPLLNSILKHASYLVAEGNSGQGKAEGDVLENIVNALAGMVLSPKVIEEKKLRLKGDPNGNTWHRIENSDGDKYTGRDALYASLTAIVGSAAYQELLKAAKNSLVSLVSPTTDGSKARTDYAQFLALYHLAPFALQTDNEGALAALKAVDKTLSDQWDEDIELDPDQRDTGKAAFSDTWLRDRAEFLKRKQWFGDNNRDPEKEKLDEAKDTHTYQTESTYYEDLASGYRIAQGFDPDKASNKLDTVKHYRFGGTGNDAITGGNVDDHLYGGDGNDQLSGRGGDDRLEGGAGDDAAGEFATVFANSASRPAAASGCAKPLAVTRCRSHSPDAGKKEGSTKPTSPSRQLRLANSLLRRRVSMRAVQGAHAGAWPASFRLAHSLRRPGSGVRGEREWGAILKAKADPCESRRWRDGDGEFAKHRIAPSAGCAAMQSRTRLLHCDRTLDVANAARGRGAA
;
A
#
# COMPACT_ATOMS: atom_id res chain seq x y z
N MET A 1 6.05 -33.34 -3.45
CA MET A 1 6.29 -31.88 -3.47
C MET A 1 4.98 -31.23 -3.04
N PRO A 2 4.95 -30.35 -2.03
CA PRO A 2 3.78 -29.54 -1.79
C PRO A 2 3.47 -28.76 -3.07
N THR A 3 2.21 -28.74 -3.49
CA THR A 3 1.76 -27.94 -4.63
C THR A 3 2.03 -26.47 -4.30
N GLN A 4 2.75 -25.76 -5.18
CA GLN A 4 3.02 -24.33 -5.02
C GLN A 4 1.70 -23.57 -4.80
N MET A 5 1.68 -22.64 -3.85
CA MET A 5 0.50 -21.84 -3.57
C MET A 5 0.13 -20.96 -4.77
N THR A 6 -1.16 -20.86 -5.03
CA THR A 6 -1.73 -20.01 -6.09
C THR A 6 -2.07 -18.62 -5.56
N ILE A 7 -2.29 -17.64 -6.44
CA ILE A 7 -2.80 -16.31 -6.03
C ILE A 7 -4.15 -16.43 -5.30
N ALA A 8 -5.01 -17.37 -5.71
CA ALA A 8 -6.25 -17.65 -5.01
C ALA A 8 -6.03 -18.19 -3.59
N ASP A 9 -5.00 -19.01 -3.38
CA ASP A 9 -4.60 -19.42 -2.02
C ASP A 9 -4.19 -18.20 -1.18
N TYR A 10 -3.31 -17.34 -1.70
CA TYR A 10 -2.87 -16.13 -0.99
C TYR A 10 -4.06 -15.22 -0.63
N LEU A 11 -4.98 -14.99 -1.57
CA LEU A 11 -6.20 -14.21 -1.31
C LEU A 11 -7.08 -14.82 -0.24
N LYS A 12 -7.27 -16.14 -0.23
CA LYS A 12 -8.07 -16.83 0.79
C LYS A 12 -7.53 -16.55 2.19
N TYR A 13 -6.22 -16.76 2.39
CA TYR A 13 -5.58 -16.55 3.69
C TYR A 13 -5.51 -15.07 4.07
N ALA A 14 -5.22 -14.18 3.12
CA ALA A 14 -5.15 -12.74 3.37
C ALA A 14 -6.52 -12.16 3.76
N ASN A 15 -7.61 -12.58 3.09
CA ASN A 15 -8.96 -12.13 3.44
C ASN A 15 -9.36 -12.58 4.85
N LEU A 16 -9.07 -13.83 5.22
CA LEU A 16 -9.38 -14.33 6.57
C LEU A 16 -8.51 -13.69 7.63
N GLN A 17 -7.25 -13.38 7.30
CA GLN A 17 -6.38 -12.63 8.19
C GLN A 17 -6.95 -11.23 8.43
N MET A 18 -7.26 -10.47 7.39
CA MET A 18 -7.86 -9.13 7.55
C MET A 18 -9.22 -9.18 8.24
N ALA A 19 -10.00 -10.24 8.03
CA ALA A 19 -11.23 -10.47 8.79
C ALA A 19 -10.92 -10.57 10.28
N SER A 20 -9.95 -11.40 10.67
CA SER A 20 -9.49 -11.55 12.06
C SER A 20 -9.00 -10.23 12.66
N GLU A 21 -8.29 -9.40 11.89
CA GLU A 21 -7.90 -8.04 12.29
C GLU A 21 -9.12 -7.14 12.56
N ALA A 22 -10.13 -7.21 11.70
CA ALA A 22 -11.37 -6.45 11.83
C ALA A 22 -12.26 -6.94 13.00
N LEU A 23 -12.20 -8.23 13.38
CA LEU A 23 -13.04 -8.78 14.46
C LEU A 23 -12.61 -8.36 15.87
N TYR A 24 -11.58 -7.52 16.02
CA TYR A 24 -11.10 -7.03 17.32
C TYR A 24 -12.23 -6.63 18.27
N ASN A 25 -13.28 -6.03 17.71
CA ASN A 25 -14.33 -5.38 18.47
C ASN A 25 -15.71 -6.05 18.34
N PHE A 26 -15.79 -7.38 18.28
CA PHE A 26 -17.06 -8.06 17.98
C PHE A 26 -18.25 -7.75 18.91
N ASN A 27 -18.08 -6.96 19.98
CA ASN A 27 -19.11 -6.14 20.68
C ASN A 27 -18.43 -5.42 21.87
N ALA A 28 -17.66 -4.34 21.65
CA ALA A 28 -17.54 -3.30 22.68
C ALA A 28 -18.61 -2.24 22.36
N ASN A 29 -19.50 -2.03 23.31
CA ASN A 29 -20.19 -0.75 23.43
C ASN A 29 -19.13 0.36 23.71
N PRO A 30 -19.47 1.65 23.56
CA PRO A 30 -18.62 2.71 22.97
C PRO A 30 -17.24 2.91 23.64
N PRO A 31 -16.30 3.62 22.98
CA PRO A 31 -14.96 3.93 23.49
C PRO A 31 -14.94 4.18 25.00
N GLY A 32 -14.18 3.35 25.73
CA GLY A 32 -14.05 3.42 27.18
C GLY A 32 -14.59 2.23 27.98
N THR A 33 -15.17 1.18 27.35
CA THR A 33 -15.44 -0.08 28.08
C THR A 33 -14.27 -1.04 28.03
N VAL A 34 -13.82 -1.50 29.20
CA VAL A 34 -12.75 -2.49 29.36
C VAL A 34 -13.19 -3.81 28.73
N LEU A 35 -12.56 -4.22 27.62
CA LEU A 35 -12.67 -5.58 27.10
C LEU A 35 -12.13 -6.54 28.16
N THR A 36 -12.93 -7.48 28.65
CA THR A 36 -12.41 -8.53 29.55
C THR A 36 -11.42 -9.37 28.73
N PRO A 37 -10.15 -9.48 29.18
CA PRO A 37 -9.16 -10.18 28.40
C PRO A 37 -9.47 -11.67 28.22
N GLY A 38 -9.42 -12.17 26.99
CA GLY A 38 -9.60 -13.60 26.67
C GLY A 38 -11.06 -14.09 26.60
N ASP A 39 -12.02 -13.17 26.52
CA ASP A 39 -13.43 -13.46 26.25
C ASP A 39 -13.57 -14.19 24.91
N LYS A 40 -14.44 -15.21 24.87
CA LYS A 40 -14.65 -16.07 23.69
C LYS A 40 -16.05 -15.89 23.14
N ARG A 41 -16.16 -15.85 21.82
CA ARG A 41 -17.44 -15.74 21.08
C ARG A 41 -17.54 -16.89 20.11
N THR A 42 -18.62 -17.65 20.17
CA THR A 42 -18.70 -18.96 19.51
C THR A 42 -19.89 -19.03 18.56
N ASN A 43 -19.71 -19.68 17.41
CA ASN A 43 -20.75 -19.92 16.39
C ASN A 43 -21.41 -18.63 15.89
N GLU A 44 -20.59 -17.61 15.64
CA GLU A 44 -21.05 -16.31 15.16
C GLU A 44 -21.05 -16.27 13.63
N SER A 45 -22.10 -15.70 13.05
CA SER A 45 -22.12 -15.39 11.62
C SER A 45 -21.16 -14.24 11.35
N LEU A 46 -20.37 -14.35 10.28
CA LEU A 46 -19.47 -13.29 9.86
C LEU A 46 -20.28 -12.15 9.21
N ALA A 47 -20.64 -11.14 9.99
CA ALA A 47 -21.48 -10.03 9.54
C ALA A 47 -20.67 -8.95 8.80
N VAL A 48 -21.24 -8.41 7.71
CA VAL A 48 -20.64 -7.30 6.93
C VAL A 48 -20.34 -6.10 7.83
N ALA A 49 -21.27 -5.74 8.72
CA ALA A 49 -21.11 -4.60 9.63
C ALA A 49 -19.82 -4.69 10.46
N ASN A 50 -19.46 -5.90 10.92
CA ASN A 50 -18.27 -6.10 11.74
C ASN A 50 -16.98 -6.04 10.92
N LEU A 51 -17.05 -6.29 9.60
CA LEU A 51 -15.90 -6.20 8.70
C LEU A 51 -15.63 -4.77 8.21
N ILE A 52 -16.69 -3.97 8.02
CA ILE A 52 -16.61 -2.60 7.50
C ILE A 52 -16.33 -1.56 8.60
N VAL A 53 -16.94 -1.74 9.78
CA VAL A 53 -16.59 -0.94 10.96
C VAL A 53 -15.21 -1.40 11.45
N GLY A 54 -15.01 -2.72 11.46
CA GLY A 54 -13.80 -3.34 11.93
C GLY A 54 -13.50 -2.94 13.37
N ASN A 55 -12.27 -2.51 13.59
CA ASN A 55 -11.74 -2.03 14.85
C ASN A 55 -11.67 -0.49 14.92
N ASP A 56 -12.39 0.21 14.04
CA ASP A 56 -12.28 1.67 13.81
C ASP A 56 -10.88 2.14 13.34
N ARG A 57 -10.02 1.24 12.83
CA ARG A 57 -8.66 1.53 12.32
C ARG A 57 -8.46 1.01 10.87
N ALA A 58 -7.22 0.92 10.42
CA ALA A 58 -6.85 0.75 9.00
C ALA A 58 -7.12 -0.65 8.41
N SER A 59 -6.98 -1.72 9.19
CA SER A 59 -7.24 -3.10 8.75
C SER A 59 -8.72 -3.44 8.77
N LYS A 60 -9.47 -2.83 7.85
CA LYS A 60 -10.91 -3.03 7.65
C LYS A 60 -11.28 -3.19 6.18
N PHE A 61 -12.42 -3.81 5.95
CA PHE A 61 -12.96 -3.96 4.61
C PHE A 61 -13.67 -2.70 4.15
N SER A 62 -13.62 -2.45 2.86
CA SER A 62 -14.61 -1.61 2.19
C SER A 62 -15.90 -2.42 1.98
N SER A 63 -17.06 -1.76 1.86
CA SER A 63 -18.31 -2.49 1.61
C SER A 63 -18.26 -3.25 0.29
N ALA A 64 -17.73 -2.61 -0.76
CA ALA A 64 -17.55 -3.23 -2.07
C ALA A 64 -16.57 -4.42 -2.02
N GLN A 65 -15.55 -4.38 -1.17
CA GLN A 65 -14.60 -5.48 -1.00
C GLN A 65 -15.24 -6.73 -0.37
N VAL A 66 -16.11 -6.56 0.63
CA VAL A 66 -16.80 -7.70 1.27
C VAL A 66 -17.64 -8.45 0.23
N ASP A 67 -18.37 -7.72 -0.61
CA ASP A 67 -19.17 -8.31 -1.69
C ASP A 67 -18.29 -8.98 -2.75
N PHE A 68 -17.20 -8.31 -3.16
CA PHE A 68 -16.27 -8.85 -4.16
C PHE A 68 -15.61 -10.16 -3.71
N SER A 69 -15.19 -10.25 -2.44
CA SER A 69 -14.53 -11.43 -1.86
C SER A 69 -15.49 -12.58 -1.57
N LYS A 70 -16.80 -12.32 -1.47
CA LYS A 70 -17.84 -13.28 -1.00
C LYS A 70 -17.55 -13.88 0.37
N LEU A 71 -16.68 -13.24 1.16
CA LEU A 71 -16.14 -13.78 2.40
C LEU A 71 -17.23 -14.24 3.38
N THR A 72 -18.27 -13.41 3.56
CA THR A 72 -19.40 -13.67 4.48
C THR A 72 -20.34 -14.78 4.00
N GLN A 73 -20.24 -15.17 2.73
CA GLN A 73 -20.99 -16.28 2.16
C GLN A 73 -20.22 -17.60 2.24
N ASP A 74 -18.89 -17.52 2.25
CA ASP A 74 -17.99 -18.66 2.20
C ASP A 74 -17.60 -19.16 3.59
N TRP A 75 -17.56 -18.27 4.58
CA TRP A 75 -16.99 -18.53 5.91
C TRP A 75 -17.89 -18.12 7.07
N THR A 76 -17.72 -18.81 8.20
CA THR A 76 -18.29 -18.45 9.50
C THR A 76 -17.22 -18.46 10.59
N VAL A 77 -17.48 -17.77 11.70
CA VAL A 77 -16.62 -17.81 12.88
C VAL A 77 -17.08 -18.93 13.80
N VAL A 78 -16.21 -19.92 14.02
CA VAL A 78 -16.45 -21.00 14.99
C VAL A 78 -16.19 -20.49 16.39
N GLU A 79 -15.04 -19.86 16.61
CA GLU A 79 -14.72 -19.15 17.84
C GLU A 79 -13.75 -18.01 17.57
N HIS A 80 -13.97 -16.86 18.22
CA HIS A 80 -13.02 -15.77 18.30
C HIS A 80 -12.67 -15.53 19.78
N ILE A 81 -11.37 -15.37 20.08
CA ILE A 81 -10.89 -14.97 21.41
C ILE A 81 -10.38 -13.52 21.36
N SER A 82 -10.91 -12.67 22.24
CA SER A 82 -10.44 -11.30 22.42
C SER A 82 -9.03 -11.25 23.00
N ASN A 83 -8.37 -10.09 22.93
CA ASN A 83 -7.00 -9.93 23.44
C ASN A 83 -6.90 -10.42 24.88
N THR A 84 -6.03 -11.39 25.10
CA THR A 84 -5.68 -11.84 26.45
C THR A 84 -4.84 -10.79 27.18
N THR A 85 -4.38 -11.10 28.38
CA THR A 85 -3.51 -10.19 29.14
C THR A 85 -2.12 -10.07 28.52
N THR A 86 -1.72 -11.01 27.67
CA THR A 86 -0.47 -10.95 26.88
C THR A 86 -0.68 -10.28 25.52
N GLY A 87 -1.93 -9.97 25.16
CA GLY A 87 -2.30 -9.36 23.88
C GLY A 87 -2.65 -10.37 22.77
N PHE A 88 -2.50 -11.68 23.03
CA PHE A 88 -2.91 -12.72 22.09
C PHE A 88 -4.38 -12.63 21.72
N SER A 89 -4.68 -12.72 20.42
CA SER A 89 -6.04 -12.87 19.88
C SER A 89 -6.00 -13.79 18.66
N GLY A 90 -7.08 -14.54 18.46
CA GLY A 90 -7.20 -15.47 17.36
C GLY A 90 -8.64 -15.74 16.96
N THR A 91 -8.81 -16.20 15.72
CA THR A 91 -10.11 -16.57 15.17
C THR A 91 -10.02 -17.94 14.49
N LEU A 92 -10.92 -18.85 14.83
CA LEU A 92 -11.13 -20.11 14.13
C LEU A 92 -12.28 -19.92 13.15
N PHE A 93 -11.96 -20.00 11.85
CA PHE A 93 -12.94 -19.96 10.77
C PHE A 93 -13.26 -21.37 10.29
N GLN A 94 -14.48 -21.55 9.80
CA GLN A 94 -14.89 -22.74 9.06
C GLN A 94 -15.56 -22.33 7.74
N ALA A 95 -15.18 -23.00 6.65
CA ALA A 95 -15.85 -22.82 5.37
C ALA A 95 -17.22 -23.53 5.40
N ILE A 96 -18.28 -22.80 5.04
CA ILE A 96 -19.66 -23.30 5.07
C ILE A 96 -20.14 -23.83 3.72
N ARG A 97 -19.42 -23.53 2.62
CA ARG A 97 -19.72 -24.02 1.27
C ARG A 97 -18.45 -24.19 0.44
N ASN A 98 -18.58 -24.84 -0.72
CA ASN A 98 -17.50 -24.91 -1.70
C ASN A 98 -17.52 -23.66 -2.58
N ASP A 99 -16.37 -23.01 -2.75
CA ASP A 99 -16.13 -22.02 -3.81
C ASP A 99 -14.81 -22.38 -4.51
N LEU A 100 -14.92 -23.13 -5.61
CA LEU A 100 -13.77 -23.57 -6.40
C LEU A 100 -12.98 -22.39 -7.00
N ALA A 101 -13.62 -21.25 -7.23
CA ALA A 101 -12.96 -20.08 -7.82
C ALA A 101 -12.02 -19.38 -6.82
N ASN A 102 -12.29 -19.54 -5.52
CA ASN A 102 -11.53 -18.96 -4.41
C ASN A 102 -10.76 -20.04 -3.61
N ASN A 103 -10.68 -21.26 -4.12
CA ASN A 103 -10.09 -22.43 -3.47
C ASN A 103 -10.64 -22.69 -2.04
N VAL A 104 -11.95 -22.50 -1.87
CA VAL A 104 -12.68 -22.75 -0.63
C VAL A 104 -13.36 -24.12 -0.68
N LYS A 105 -13.15 -24.92 0.34
CA LYS A 105 -13.73 -26.25 0.50
C LYS A 105 -14.58 -26.32 1.76
N ALA A 106 -15.85 -26.67 1.61
CA ALA A 106 -16.78 -26.81 2.73
C ALA A 106 -16.20 -27.72 3.82
N GLY A 107 -16.29 -27.25 5.07
CA GLY A 107 -15.78 -27.95 6.25
C GLY A 107 -14.28 -27.79 6.51
N GLU A 108 -13.52 -27.06 5.68
CA GLU A 108 -12.14 -26.72 6.01
C GLU A 108 -12.07 -25.72 7.17
N TYR A 109 -11.04 -25.83 8.01
CA TYR A 109 -10.81 -24.99 9.17
C TYR A 109 -9.55 -24.15 9.00
N ILE A 110 -9.61 -22.87 9.40
CA ILE A 110 -8.46 -21.96 9.37
C ILE A 110 -8.33 -21.27 10.73
N LEU A 111 -7.17 -21.46 11.36
CA LEU A 111 -6.74 -20.68 12.52
C LEU A 111 -6.05 -19.40 12.02
N SER A 112 -6.55 -18.24 12.41
CA SER A 112 -5.90 -16.95 12.16
C SER A 112 -5.42 -16.35 13.47
N PHE A 113 -4.15 -15.96 13.52
CA PHE A 113 -3.56 -15.26 14.67
C PHE A 113 -3.36 -13.79 14.31
N ARG A 114 -3.81 -12.90 15.20
CA ARG A 114 -3.84 -11.48 14.92
C ARG A 114 -2.46 -10.80 15.08
N SER A 115 -2.26 -9.70 14.38
CA SER A 115 -1.14 -8.77 14.52
C SER A 115 -1.22 -7.81 15.73
N THR A 116 -0.10 -7.13 15.99
CA THR A 116 0.07 -5.91 16.80
C THR A 116 -0.19 -4.68 15.93
N GLU A 117 -1.39 -4.11 15.99
CA GLU A 117 -1.74 -2.99 15.11
C GLU A 117 -2.13 -1.70 15.84
N PHE A 118 -2.13 -1.61 17.17
CA PHE A 118 -2.83 -0.50 17.83
C PHE A 118 -2.00 0.19 18.91
N ALA A 119 -2.01 1.53 18.89
CA ALA A 119 -1.49 2.34 20.01
C ALA A 119 -2.20 1.96 21.33
N ASP A 120 -3.51 1.73 21.25
CA ASP A 120 -4.42 1.34 22.34
C ASP A 120 -3.99 0.07 23.07
N ASP A 121 -3.25 -0.82 22.40
CA ASP A 121 -2.72 -2.04 23.01
C ASP A 121 -1.19 -2.16 22.98
N ALA A 122 -0.49 -1.06 22.68
CA ALA A 122 0.96 -1.04 22.54
C ALA A 122 1.71 -1.50 23.80
N ALA A 123 1.08 -1.44 24.98
CA ALA A 123 1.65 -1.94 26.22
C ALA A 123 1.58 -3.47 26.37
N ARG A 124 0.53 -4.14 25.89
CA ARG A 124 0.45 -5.62 25.85
C ARG A 124 1.22 -6.18 24.67
N ASP A 125 1.05 -5.58 23.50
CA ASP A 125 1.56 -6.10 22.23
C ASP A 125 2.97 -5.57 21.90
N THR A 126 3.18 -4.26 21.80
CA THR A 126 4.43 -3.71 21.21
C THR A 126 5.61 -3.65 22.18
N LEU A 127 5.40 -3.22 23.42
CA LEU A 127 6.51 -3.10 24.36
C LEU A 127 6.90 -4.46 24.93
N GLN A 128 5.93 -5.27 25.31
CA GLN A 128 6.20 -6.57 25.91
C GLN A 128 6.61 -7.60 24.85
N ALA A 129 5.77 -7.85 23.83
CA ALA A 129 6.09 -8.85 22.82
C ALA A 129 7.22 -8.35 21.91
N ASP A 130 7.10 -7.19 21.26
CA ASP A 130 8.10 -6.79 20.25
C ASP A 130 9.42 -6.26 20.86
N SER A 131 9.36 -5.37 21.84
CA SER A 131 10.53 -4.63 22.34
C SER A 131 11.31 -5.30 23.48
N HIS A 132 10.73 -6.33 24.10
CA HIS A 132 11.36 -7.06 25.18
C HIS A 132 11.52 -8.54 24.85
N GLU A 133 10.44 -9.27 24.61
CA GLU A 133 10.53 -10.71 24.40
C GLU A 133 11.11 -11.04 23.02
N MET A 134 10.58 -10.49 21.93
CA MET A 134 11.11 -10.74 20.58
C MET A 134 12.48 -10.08 20.36
N ALA A 135 12.69 -8.86 20.84
CA ALA A 135 13.98 -8.20 20.68
C ALA A 135 15.13 -8.90 21.43
N ASN A 136 14.87 -9.52 22.59
CA ASN A 136 15.92 -10.16 23.40
C ASN A 136 15.95 -11.69 23.26
N ILE A 137 14.79 -12.32 23.16
CA ILE A 137 14.61 -13.79 23.13
C ILE A 137 14.35 -14.24 21.69
N GLY A 138 13.66 -13.45 20.88
CA GLY A 138 13.18 -13.85 19.55
C GLY A 138 11.89 -14.67 19.60
N LEU A 139 11.14 -14.61 20.71
CA LEU A 139 9.85 -15.26 20.94
C LEU A 139 8.91 -14.32 21.69
N ALA A 140 7.64 -14.25 21.28
CA ALA A 140 6.56 -13.67 22.08
C ALA A 140 6.01 -14.72 23.07
N LEU A 141 6.79 -15.05 24.11
CA LEU A 141 6.53 -16.16 25.05
C LEU A 141 5.11 -16.13 25.62
N GLY A 142 4.64 -14.97 26.09
CA GLY A 142 3.29 -14.85 26.67
C GLY A 142 2.19 -15.18 25.67
N GLN A 143 2.30 -14.62 24.46
CA GLN A 143 1.31 -14.83 23.42
C GLN A 143 1.34 -16.23 22.86
N ILE A 144 2.52 -16.85 22.73
CA ILE A 144 2.65 -18.27 22.34
C ILE A 144 2.00 -19.16 23.41
N ASP A 145 2.17 -18.86 24.70
CA ASP A 145 1.54 -19.64 25.76
C ASP A 145 0.01 -19.52 25.75
N ASP A 146 -0.52 -18.31 25.57
CA ASP A 146 -1.96 -18.07 25.48
C ASP A 146 -2.57 -18.66 24.19
N MET A 147 -1.82 -18.64 23.09
CA MET A 147 -2.16 -19.31 21.83
C MET A 147 -2.30 -20.82 22.03
N GLU A 148 -1.32 -21.45 22.68
CA GLU A 148 -1.36 -22.89 22.97
C GLU A 148 -2.51 -23.25 23.92
N ALA A 149 -2.80 -22.40 24.92
CA ALA A 149 -3.92 -22.58 25.82
C ALA A 149 -5.27 -22.48 25.07
N TRP A 150 -5.41 -21.52 24.16
CA TRP A 150 -6.59 -21.40 23.32
C TRP A 150 -6.74 -22.58 22.36
N TYR A 151 -5.67 -23.00 21.67
CA TYR A 151 -5.69 -24.18 20.82
C TYR A 151 -6.10 -25.44 21.59
N ALA A 152 -5.57 -25.65 22.79
CA ALA A 152 -5.97 -26.75 23.67
C ALA A 152 -7.47 -26.67 24.05
N HIS A 153 -7.99 -25.47 24.31
CA HIS A 153 -9.42 -25.23 24.53
C HIS A 153 -10.27 -25.57 23.30
N LEU A 154 -9.87 -25.17 22.10
CA LEU A 154 -10.58 -25.50 20.85
C LEU A 154 -10.71 -27.02 20.66
N LYS A 155 -9.62 -27.77 20.93
CA LYS A 155 -9.63 -29.23 20.87
C LYS A 155 -10.51 -29.84 21.95
N LYS A 156 -10.39 -29.37 23.20
CA LYS A 156 -11.14 -29.90 24.35
C LYS A 156 -12.64 -29.63 24.27
N SER A 157 -13.02 -28.46 23.77
CA SER A 157 -14.42 -28.06 23.59
C SER A 157 -15.08 -28.73 22.37
N GLY A 158 -14.30 -29.33 21.48
CA GLY A 158 -14.77 -29.95 20.24
C GLY A 158 -15.02 -28.95 19.11
N GLN A 159 -14.73 -27.67 19.30
CA GLN A 159 -14.85 -26.64 18.27
C GLN A 159 -13.88 -26.85 17.11
N LEU A 160 -12.67 -27.34 17.40
CA LEU A 160 -11.79 -27.95 16.42
C LEU A 160 -11.84 -29.46 16.60
N PRO A 161 -12.62 -30.19 15.78
CA PRO A 161 -12.88 -31.61 16.00
C PRO A 161 -11.60 -32.46 16.05
N GLU A 162 -11.69 -33.60 16.73
CA GLU A 162 -10.63 -34.59 16.71
C GLU A 162 -10.40 -35.11 15.28
N GLY A 163 -9.13 -35.20 14.86
CA GLY A 163 -8.77 -35.59 13.49
C GLY A 163 -9.05 -34.56 12.39
N ALA A 164 -9.64 -33.39 12.71
CA ALA A 164 -9.83 -32.34 11.73
C ALA A 164 -8.49 -31.86 11.17
N ARG A 165 -8.41 -31.70 9.85
CA ARG A 165 -7.31 -30.99 9.19
C ARG A 165 -7.61 -29.50 9.16
N TYR A 166 -6.59 -28.68 9.32
CA TYR A 166 -6.74 -27.23 9.38
C TYR A 166 -5.51 -26.52 8.82
N SER A 167 -5.67 -25.28 8.39
CA SER A 167 -4.56 -24.38 8.04
C SER A 167 -4.38 -23.28 9.08
N VAL A 168 -3.23 -22.62 9.05
CA VAL A 168 -2.89 -21.51 9.94
C VAL A 168 -2.49 -20.30 9.12
N THR A 169 -2.92 -19.11 9.52
CA THR A 169 -2.45 -17.85 8.95
C THR A 169 -2.18 -16.80 10.02
N GLY A 170 -1.32 -15.85 9.70
CA GLY A 170 -0.95 -14.78 10.61
C GLY A 170 -0.24 -13.64 9.90
N TYR A 171 -0.54 -12.41 10.30
CA TYR A 171 0.09 -11.20 9.78
C TYR A 171 0.98 -10.55 10.85
N SER A 172 2.16 -10.05 10.47
CA SER A 172 3.11 -9.39 11.39
C SER A 172 3.45 -10.24 12.63
N LEU A 173 3.11 -9.80 13.85
CA LEU A 173 3.26 -10.59 15.08
C LEU A 173 2.45 -11.89 15.00
N GLY A 174 1.25 -11.87 14.40
CA GLY A 174 0.49 -13.08 14.10
C GLY A 174 1.25 -14.06 13.20
N GLY A 175 2.07 -13.56 12.28
CA GLY A 175 2.96 -14.38 11.45
C GLY A 175 4.10 -15.05 12.24
N HIS A 176 4.62 -14.36 13.27
CA HIS A 176 5.54 -14.94 14.26
C HIS A 176 4.86 -16.07 15.04
N LEU A 177 3.64 -15.84 15.54
CA LEU A 177 2.85 -16.85 16.24
C LEU A 177 2.53 -18.06 15.36
N ALA A 178 2.16 -17.84 14.09
CA ALA A 178 1.89 -18.92 13.14
C ALA A 178 3.13 -19.78 12.87
N SER A 179 4.31 -19.16 12.77
CA SER A 179 5.59 -19.86 12.63
C SER A 179 5.94 -20.66 13.88
N ALA A 180 5.79 -20.06 15.07
CA ALA A 180 6.02 -20.73 16.35
C ALA A 180 5.06 -21.93 16.55
N PHE A 181 3.77 -21.74 16.22
CA PHE A 181 2.78 -22.81 16.22
C PHE A 181 3.20 -23.96 15.32
N ASN A 182 3.62 -23.69 14.07
CA ASN A 182 4.04 -24.73 13.15
C ASN A 182 5.27 -25.50 13.66
N LEU A 183 6.25 -24.78 14.24
CA LEU A 183 7.45 -25.38 14.81
C LEU A 183 7.13 -26.30 16.00
N LEU A 184 6.29 -25.83 16.94
CA LEU A 184 5.83 -26.65 18.08
C LEU A 184 5.20 -27.97 17.61
N ARG A 185 4.37 -27.89 16.57
CA ARG A 185 3.67 -29.05 15.99
C ARG A 185 4.61 -30.01 15.26
N HIS A 186 5.72 -29.51 14.72
CA HIS A 186 6.77 -30.34 14.14
C HIS A 186 7.61 -31.03 15.22
N GLU A 187 7.98 -30.31 16.28
CA GLU A 187 8.75 -30.86 17.39
C GLU A 187 7.98 -31.92 18.20
N ASP A 188 6.66 -31.76 18.36
CA ASP A 188 5.80 -32.72 19.05
C ASP A 188 5.22 -33.83 18.12
N ASN A 189 5.60 -33.82 16.84
CA ASN A 189 5.11 -34.73 15.78
C ASN A 189 3.59 -34.69 15.52
N SER A 190 2.87 -33.63 15.92
CA SER A 190 1.43 -33.47 15.66
C SER A 190 1.10 -32.66 14.38
N PHE A 191 2.11 -32.20 13.63
CA PHE A 191 1.97 -31.41 12.40
C PHE A 191 1.14 -32.08 11.29
N GLY A 192 0.89 -33.40 11.34
CA GLY A 192 0.15 -34.13 10.31
C GLY A 192 -1.31 -33.66 10.08
N GLN A 193 -1.87 -32.89 11.03
CA GLN A 193 -3.18 -32.25 10.92
C GLN A 193 -3.12 -30.87 10.23
N ILE A 194 -1.93 -30.28 10.05
CA ILE A 194 -1.76 -28.94 9.47
C ILE A 194 -1.59 -29.06 7.96
N ASP A 195 -2.55 -28.50 7.21
CA ASP A 195 -2.51 -28.47 5.75
C ASP A 195 -1.48 -27.46 5.24
N LYS A 196 -1.61 -26.20 5.65
CA LYS A 196 -0.72 -25.10 5.26
C LYS A 196 -0.55 -24.09 6.40
N VAL A 197 0.60 -23.42 6.43
CA VAL A 197 0.85 -22.25 7.26
C VAL A 197 1.24 -21.08 6.36
N VAL A 198 0.48 -19.99 6.40
CA VAL A 198 0.66 -18.84 5.51
C VAL A 198 0.82 -17.57 6.31
N THR A 199 2.03 -17.02 6.33
CA THR A 199 2.32 -15.78 7.05
C THR A 199 2.33 -14.61 6.08
N PHE A 200 1.92 -13.42 6.53
CA PHE A 200 1.99 -12.18 5.76
C PHE A 200 2.86 -11.17 6.52
N ASN A 201 3.94 -10.71 5.91
CA ASN A 201 4.92 -9.81 6.51
C ASN A 201 5.31 -10.22 7.94
N GLY A 202 5.42 -11.54 8.17
CA GLY A 202 5.65 -12.10 9.50
C GLY A 202 7.05 -11.79 10.01
N ALA A 203 7.21 -11.54 11.31
CA ALA A 203 8.52 -11.16 11.86
C ALA A 203 9.59 -12.27 11.84
N GLY A 204 9.20 -13.54 11.62
CA GLY A 204 10.07 -14.72 11.76
C GLY A 204 10.21 -15.19 13.21
N ILE A 205 11.15 -16.08 13.52
CA ILE A 205 11.42 -16.64 14.85
C ILE A 205 12.90 -16.56 15.22
N GLY A 206 13.22 -16.49 16.52
CA GLY A 206 14.59 -16.49 17.04
C GLY A 206 15.32 -17.84 16.89
N ARG A 207 16.53 -17.90 17.47
CA ARG A 207 17.35 -19.12 17.51
C ARG A 207 17.64 -19.54 18.95
N PHE A 208 17.41 -20.80 19.25
CA PHE A 208 17.44 -21.33 20.62
C PHE A 208 18.37 -22.54 20.77
N SER A 209 18.79 -22.84 22.01
CA SER A 209 19.64 -24.00 22.34
C SER A 209 18.89 -25.30 22.52
N GLU A 210 17.60 -25.21 22.78
CA GLU A 210 16.73 -26.34 23.05
C GLU A 210 15.48 -26.26 22.18
N PRO A 211 14.75 -27.37 22.00
CA PRO A 211 13.47 -27.37 21.30
C PRO A 211 12.50 -26.35 21.89
N LEU A 212 11.74 -25.65 21.03
CA LEU A 212 10.74 -24.66 21.43
C LEU A 212 9.70 -25.24 22.40
N THR A 213 9.29 -26.49 22.20
CA THR A 213 8.40 -27.25 23.09
C THR A 213 8.91 -27.28 24.53
N LYS A 214 10.21 -27.51 24.73
CA LYS A 214 10.82 -27.49 26.07
C LYS A 214 10.85 -26.09 26.65
N ILE A 215 11.21 -25.08 25.84
CA ILE A 215 11.25 -23.67 26.27
C ILE A 215 9.87 -23.22 26.74
N MET A 216 8.82 -23.57 25.99
CA MET A 216 7.45 -23.21 26.35
C MET A 216 6.95 -23.93 27.62
N VAL A 217 7.33 -25.19 27.83
CA VAL A 217 7.06 -25.89 29.10
C VAL A 217 7.78 -25.21 30.27
N ASP A 218 9.07 -24.93 30.12
CA ASP A 218 9.86 -24.24 31.15
C ASP A 218 9.26 -22.84 31.46
N PHE A 219 8.79 -22.10 30.44
CA PHE A 219 8.16 -20.79 30.63
C PHE A 219 6.82 -20.91 31.35
N ARG A 220 5.96 -21.86 30.94
CA ARG A 220 4.67 -22.10 31.58
C ARG A 220 4.83 -22.49 33.04
N ASP A 221 5.79 -23.36 33.38
CA ASP A 221 6.09 -23.72 34.76
C ASP A 221 6.49 -22.51 35.61
N LEU A 222 7.26 -21.58 35.05
CA LEU A 222 7.62 -20.33 35.73
C LEU A 222 6.41 -19.38 35.87
N ARG A 223 5.58 -19.27 34.82
CA ARG A 223 4.37 -18.46 34.80
C ARG A 223 3.31 -18.97 35.77
N ASP A 224 3.18 -20.29 35.92
CA ASP A 224 2.26 -20.91 36.88
C ASP A 224 2.79 -20.81 38.30
N ALA A 225 4.11 -20.98 38.51
CA ALA A 225 4.73 -20.80 39.82
C ALA A 225 4.55 -19.37 40.35
N ALA A 226 4.57 -18.37 39.47
CA ALA A 226 4.27 -16.98 39.78
C ALA A 226 2.88 -16.75 40.40
N SER A 227 1.93 -17.67 40.25
CA SER A 227 0.62 -17.58 40.90
C SER A 227 0.67 -17.82 42.41
N THR A 228 1.84 -18.22 42.94
CA THR A 228 2.08 -18.42 44.37
C THR A 228 3.13 -17.44 44.90
N THR A 229 3.00 -17.00 46.16
CA THR A 229 3.85 -15.97 46.77
C THR A 229 5.35 -16.34 46.83
N ASP A 230 5.70 -17.61 46.70
CA ASP A 230 7.09 -18.11 46.76
C ASP A 230 7.52 -18.91 45.51
N GLY A 231 6.69 -19.05 44.47
CA GLY A 231 6.96 -20.01 43.41
C GLY A 231 8.20 -19.72 42.55
N LEU A 232 8.62 -18.44 42.47
CA LEU A 232 9.86 -18.05 41.79
C LEU A 232 11.05 -17.80 42.74
N VAL A 233 10.83 -17.77 44.07
CA VAL A 233 11.90 -17.57 45.07
C VAL A 233 13.02 -18.58 44.89
N ASP A 234 12.67 -19.84 44.66
CA ASP A 234 13.67 -20.91 44.58
C ASP A 234 14.48 -20.92 43.29
N ARG A 235 14.18 -20.01 42.35
CA ARG A 235 14.97 -19.77 41.14
C ARG A 235 16.11 -18.76 41.35
N LEU A 236 16.19 -18.15 42.54
CA LEU A 236 17.26 -17.24 42.93
C LEU A 236 18.38 -17.99 43.67
N SER A 237 19.62 -17.60 43.38
CA SER A 237 20.81 -18.31 43.85
C SER A 237 21.17 -18.04 45.31
N SER A 238 20.86 -16.85 45.83
CA SER A 238 21.33 -16.36 47.14
C SER A 238 20.22 -16.20 48.16
N THR A 239 20.52 -16.45 49.44
CA THR A 239 19.57 -16.28 50.54
C THR A 239 19.07 -14.84 50.63
N ALA A 240 19.97 -13.87 50.41
CA ALA A 240 19.63 -12.45 50.37
C ALA A 240 18.79 -12.07 49.14
N GLY A 241 19.06 -12.65 47.96
CA GLY A 241 18.25 -12.47 46.75
C GLY A 241 16.82 -12.97 46.93
N LYS A 242 16.65 -14.14 47.55
CA LYS A 242 15.33 -14.70 47.92
C LYS A 242 14.53 -13.77 48.83
N LYS A 243 15.18 -13.16 49.83
CA LYS A 243 14.55 -12.17 50.71
C LYS A 243 14.15 -10.91 49.92
N LEU A 244 15.05 -10.40 49.08
CA LEU A 244 14.81 -9.23 48.25
C LEU A 244 13.62 -9.44 47.30
N TYR A 245 13.50 -10.61 46.68
CA TYR A 245 12.35 -10.94 45.85
C TYR A 245 11.03 -10.83 46.62
N ARG A 246 10.92 -11.43 47.82
CA ARG A 246 9.67 -11.35 48.61
C ARG A 246 9.30 -9.92 48.98
N GLU A 247 10.30 -9.10 49.32
CA GLU A 247 10.10 -7.67 49.60
C GLU A 247 9.58 -6.93 48.37
N LEU A 248 10.18 -7.15 47.19
CA LEU A 248 9.78 -6.51 45.93
C LEU A 248 8.45 -7.03 45.41
N HIS A 249 8.18 -8.33 45.52
CA HIS A 249 6.93 -8.99 45.12
C HIS A 249 5.73 -8.43 45.89
N SER A 250 5.84 -8.40 47.22
CA SER A 250 4.80 -7.81 48.10
C SER A 250 4.56 -6.34 47.79
N TYR A 251 5.61 -5.60 47.44
CA TYR A 251 5.50 -4.19 47.08
C TYR A 251 4.81 -4.00 45.71
N ALA A 252 5.21 -4.79 44.70
CA ALA A 252 4.64 -4.73 43.37
C ALA A 252 3.12 -5.02 43.39
N LEU A 253 2.68 -6.00 44.19
CA LEU A 253 1.25 -6.31 44.40
C LEU A 253 0.45 -5.15 45.01
N THR A 254 1.07 -4.35 45.88
CA THR A 254 0.40 -3.27 46.61
C THR A 254 0.45 -1.92 45.90
N HIS A 255 1.38 -1.73 44.96
CA HIS A 255 1.64 -0.45 44.29
C HIS A 255 1.55 -0.51 42.76
N GLY A 256 0.90 -1.55 42.21
CA GLY A 256 0.69 -1.68 40.76
C GLY A 256 1.99 -1.69 39.95
N GLY A 257 3.04 -2.31 40.48
CA GLY A 257 4.36 -2.38 39.84
C GLY A 257 5.24 -1.13 39.96
N ALA A 258 4.81 -0.08 40.71
CA ALA A 258 5.67 1.07 40.97
C ALA A 258 6.90 0.67 41.82
N LEU A 259 8.03 1.38 41.64
CA LEU A 259 9.19 1.29 42.51
C LEU A 259 8.95 2.13 43.78
N PRO A 260 9.26 1.62 44.99
CA PRO A 260 9.56 2.49 46.10
C PRO A 260 10.74 3.40 45.71
N LEU A 261 10.68 4.71 45.99
CA LEU A 261 11.80 5.66 45.81
C LEU A 261 13.10 5.15 46.48
N ASN A 262 12.94 4.24 47.44
CA ASN A 262 13.91 3.61 48.29
C ASN A 262 14.25 2.14 47.94
N ALA A 263 13.78 1.54 46.84
CA ALA A 263 14.20 0.18 46.46
C ALA A 263 15.68 0.13 46.06
N SER A 264 16.16 1.09 45.26
CA SER A 264 17.59 1.21 44.95
C SER A 264 18.44 1.42 46.21
N ILE A 265 17.87 2.11 47.20
CA ILE A 265 18.50 2.31 48.52
C ILE A 265 18.50 0.99 49.30
N ARG A 266 17.39 0.26 49.40
CA ARG A 266 17.32 -1.04 50.09
C ARG A 266 18.24 -2.09 49.47
N ILE A 267 18.33 -2.11 48.15
CA ILE A 267 19.23 -3.03 47.46
C ILE A 267 20.70 -2.67 47.73
N ASN A 268 21.04 -1.37 47.69
CA ASN A 268 22.38 -0.88 48.07
C ASN A 268 22.68 -1.07 49.57
N GLU A 269 21.67 -1.15 50.43
CA GLU A 269 21.83 -1.47 51.84
C GLU A 269 22.00 -2.99 52.04
N LEU A 270 21.22 -3.84 51.38
CA LEU A 270 21.33 -5.30 51.47
C LEU A 270 22.70 -5.81 51.01
N SER A 271 23.27 -5.24 49.93
CA SER A 271 24.62 -5.60 49.44
C SER A 271 25.74 -5.26 50.43
N LYS A 272 25.49 -4.39 51.42
CA LYS A 272 26.45 -4.07 52.50
C LYS A 272 26.39 -5.05 53.68
N VAL A 273 25.37 -5.89 53.80
CA VAL A 273 25.14 -6.77 54.96
C VAL A 273 25.29 -8.27 54.63
N VAL A 274 25.76 -8.61 53.43
CA VAL A 274 25.84 -9.99 52.94
C VAL A 274 27.22 -10.59 53.19
N ALA A 275 27.24 -11.87 53.57
CA ALA A 275 28.48 -12.58 53.82
C ALA A 275 29.34 -12.66 52.53
N PRO A 276 30.68 -12.52 52.61
CA PRO A 276 31.57 -12.43 51.44
C PRO A 276 31.45 -13.59 50.43
N ASN A 277 31.00 -14.75 50.89
CA ASN A 277 30.82 -15.97 50.10
C ASN A 277 29.56 -15.97 49.20
N GLU A 278 28.55 -15.14 49.48
CA GLU A 278 27.32 -15.04 48.67
C GLU A 278 27.29 -13.81 47.74
N ALA A 279 28.30 -12.92 47.81
CA ALA A 279 28.27 -11.63 47.14
C ALA A 279 28.07 -11.70 45.61
N ASN A 280 28.70 -12.66 44.93
CA ASN A 280 28.59 -12.81 43.47
C ASN A 280 27.22 -13.34 43.03
N GLU A 281 26.64 -14.28 43.79
CA GLU A 281 25.31 -14.81 43.49
C GLU A 281 24.23 -13.77 43.81
N LEU A 282 24.40 -13.00 44.88
CA LEU A 282 23.55 -11.87 45.17
C LEU A 282 23.58 -10.81 44.06
N LEU A 283 24.75 -10.45 43.55
CA LEU A 283 24.84 -9.47 42.45
C LEU A 283 24.10 -9.93 41.18
N LYS A 284 24.10 -11.24 40.90
CA LYS A 284 23.35 -11.82 39.78
C LYS A 284 21.84 -11.75 40.02
N ASP A 285 21.38 -12.17 41.21
CA ASP A 285 19.97 -12.10 41.61
C ASP A 285 19.48 -10.65 41.63
N GLU A 286 20.29 -9.74 42.16
CA GLU A 286 20.01 -8.31 42.21
C GLU A 286 19.80 -7.72 40.81
N ASN A 287 20.73 -7.98 39.88
CA ASN A 287 20.61 -7.48 38.51
C ASN A 287 19.35 -8.00 37.82
N LEU A 288 19.01 -9.28 38.04
CA LEU A 288 17.81 -9.91 37.49
C LEU A 288 16.54 -9.22 38.02
N LEU A 289 16.42 -9.08 39.35
CA LEU A 289 15.27 -8.46 39.99
C LEU A 289 15.13 -6.96 39.64
N ARG A 290 16.25 -6.23 39.53
CA ARG A 290 16.24 -4.82 39.07
C ARG A 290 15.78 -4.69 37.62
N THR A 291 16.20 -5.60 36.76
CA THR A 291 15.82 -5.59 35.34
C THR A 291 14.33 -5.86 35.20
N ALA A 292 13.81 -6.91 35.86
CA ALA A 292 12.38 -7.23 35.87
C ALA A 292 11.53 -6.03 36.31
N LEU A 293 11.94 -5.35 37.39
CA LEU A 293 11.21 -4.21 37.92
C LEU A 293 11.31 -2.96 37.02
N THR A 294 12.43 -2.80 36.30
CA THR A 294 12.58 -1.74 35.29
C THR A 294 11.65 -1.97 34.11
N GLN A 295 11.50 -3.23 33.66
CA GLN A 295 10.56 -3.60 32.59
C GLN A 295 9.11 -3.39 33.01
N VAL A 296 8.72 -3.80 34.23
CA VAL A 296 7.39 -3.50 34.79
C VAL A 296 7.10 -2.00 34.74
N ARG A 297 8.05 -1.17 35.20
CA ARG A 297 7.88 0.29 35.18
C ARG A 297 7.74 0.84 33.77
N ALA A 298 8.48 0.30 32.79
CA ALA A 298 8.35 0.69 31.40
C ALA A 298 6.94 0.39 30.87
N VAL A 299 6.40 -0.80 31.15
CA VAL A 299 5.04 -1.21 30.76
C VAL A 299 3.98 -0.32 31.41
N VAL A 300 4.06 -0.09 32.72
CA VAL A 300 3.10 0.77 33.45
C VAL A 300 3.15 2.21 32.95
N ASN A 301 4.35 2.76 32.73
CA ASN A 301 4.51 4.11 32.18
C ASN A 301 3.92 4.21 30.76
N LEU A 302 4.15 3.21 29.91
CA LEU A 302 3.61 3.21 28.55
C LEU A 302 2.09 3.13 28.56
N ALA A 303 1.50 2.21 29.32
CA ALA A 303 0.04 2.09 29.45
C ALA A 303 -0.59 3.43 29.90
N THR A 304 0.04 4.11 30.85
CA THR A 304 -0.39 5.44 31.31
C THR A 304 -0.23 6.50 30.21
N THR A 305 0.90 6.50 29.50
CA THR A 305 1.22 7.50 28.48
C THR A 305 0.31 7.38 27.26
N VAL A 306 0.06 6.16 26.77
CA VAL A 306 -0.84 5.87 25.64
C VAL A 306 -2.25 6.41 25.92
N SER A 307 -2.78 6.17 27.13
CA SER A 307 -4.11 6.65 27.52
C SER A 307 -4.25 8.19 27.54
N ALA A 308 -3.12 8.91 27.51
CA ALA A 308 -3.07 10.37 27.55
C ALA A 308 -2.76 11.00 26.18
N VAL A 309 -2.55 10.21 25.12
CA VAL A 309 -2.29 10.72 23.76
C VAL A 309 -3.59 11.22 23.14
N PRO A 310 -3.71 12.52 22.76
CA PRO A 310 -4.88 13.03 22.05
C PRO A 310 -4.91 12.52 20.58
N SER A 311 -6.09 12.14 20.08
CA SER A 311 -6.32 11.63 18.71
C SER A 311 -6.18 12.66 17.57
N GLY A 312 -5.51 13.80 17.78
CA GLY A 312 -5.48 14.87 16.78
C GLY A 312 -6.87 15.50 16.51
N SER A 313 -6.96 16.35 15.48
CA SER A 313 -8.05 17.33 15.29
C SER A 313 -9.36 16.80 14.71
N GLU A 314 -9.55 15.49 14.56
CA GLU A 314 -10.82 14.91 14.09
C GLU A 314 -11.36 13.87 15.09
N GLY A 315 -12.28 14.30 15.97
CA GLY A 315 -13.11 13.39 16.76
C GLY A 315 -12.50 12.89 18.08
N ALA A 316 -13.39 12.54 19.02
CA ALA A 316 -13.09 12.29 20.43
C ALA A 316 -12.70 10.83 20.75
N ASP A 317 -11.70 10.27 20.06
CA ASP A 317 -11.33 8.85 20.15
C ASP A 317 -9.88 8.64 20.63
N ASN A 318 -9.59 9.05 21.88
CA ASN A 318 -8.33 8.68 22.53
C ASN A 318 -8.16 7.14 22.59
N PRO A 319 -6.92 6.63 22.60
CA PRO A 319 -6.67 5.21 22.81
C PRO A 319 -7.41 4.62 24.00
N ALA A 320 -7.95 3.41 23.85
CA ALA A 320 -8.61 2.74 24.97
C ALA A 320 -7.68 2.65 26.19
N ASN A 321 -8.16 3.08 27.36
CA ASN A 321 -7.40 2.96 28.59
C ASN A 321 -7.44 1.51 29.08
N ILE A 322 -6.35 0.77 28.87
CA ILE A 322 -6.19 -0.60 29.35
C ILE A 322 -5.63 -0.58 30.78
N PRO A 323 -6.38 -1.08 31.79
CA PRO A 323 -5.88 -1.15 33.15
C PRO A 323 -4.61 -2.00 33.22
N THR A 324 -3.61 -1.58 33.98
CA THR A 324 -2.35 -2.34 34.13
C THR A 324 -2.56 -3.75 34.69
N THR A 325 -3.63 -3.97 35.45
CA THR A 325 -4.06 -5.30 35.92
C THR A 325 -4.46 -6.25 34.79
N SER A 326 -4.77 -5.71 33.61
CA SER A 326 -5.10 -6.47 32.40
C SER A 326 -3.90 -6.70 31.50
N ILE A 327 -2.68 -6.35 31.95
CA ILE A 327 -1.43 -6.44 31.18
C ILE A 327 -0.48 -7.41 31.89
N ALA A 328 -0.21 -8.57 31.29
CA ALA A 328 0.68 -9.57 31.88
C ALA A 328 2.10 -9.02 32.12
N GLY A 329 2.61 -8.22 31.17
CA GLY A 329 3.90 -7.52 31.31
C GLY A 329 3.98 -6.52 32.46
N ALA A 330 2.86 -6.11 33.06
CA ALA A 330 2.88 -5.28 34.27
C ALA A 330 3.13 -6.09 35.56
N SER A 331 3.19 -7.43 35.46
CA SER A 331 3.51 -8.30 36.59
C SER A 331 5.02 -8.47 36.76
N PHE A 332 5.49 -8.31 38.00
CA PHE A 332 6.89 -8.53 38.38
C PHE A 332 7.32 -9.97 38.13
N ASP A 333 6.45 -10.93 38.44
CA ASP A 333 6.77 -12.34 38.26
C ASP A 333 6.80 -12.74 36.79
N TYR A 334 5.94 -12.13 35.97
CA TYR A 334 5.93 -12.36 34.54
C TYR A 334 7.27 -11.91 33.91
N GLN A 335 7.75 -10.71 34.25
CA GLN A 335 9.07 -10.23 33.78
C GLN A 335 10.23 -11.08 34.32
N LEU A 336 10.11 -11.59 35.55
CA LEU A 336 11.12 -12.48 36.09
C LEU A 336 11.14 -13.82 35.34
N ALA A 337 9.98 -14.37 34.98
CA ALA A 337 9.87 -15.59 34.20
C ALA A 337 10.50 -15.45 32.81
N THR A 338 10.22 -14.37 32.08
CA THR A 338 10.81 -14.11 30.75
C THR A 338 12.33 -14.00 30.81
N LEU A 339 12.88 -13.26 31.79
CA LEU A 339 14.32 -13.11 31.96
C LEU A 339 15.03 -14.43 32.36
N LEU A 340 14.36 -15.28 33.15
CA LEU A 340 14.89 -16.60 33.49
C LEU A 340 14.96 -17.51 32.26
N ILE A 341 14.01 -17.41 31.34
CA ILE A 341 14.03 -18.12 30.05
C ILE A 341 15.14 -17.59 29.16
N GLU A 342 15.26 -16.27 29.01
CA GLU A 342 16.32 -15.63 28.23
C GLU A 342 17.71 -16.14 28.65
N LYS A 343 17.97 -16.19 29.96
CA LYS A 343 19.25 -16.64 30.53
C LYS A 343 19.57 -18.10 30.25
N ARG A 344 18.55 -18.96 30.09
CA ARG A 344 18.71 -20.42 30.05
C ARG A 344 18.74 -20.99 28.63
N HIS A 345 18.03 -20.38 27.68
CA HIS A 345 17.71 -21.04 26.39
C HIS A 345 18.19 -20.31 25.12
N VAL A 346 18.74 -19.10 25.23
CA VAL A 346 19.11 -18.28 24.06
C VAL A 346 20.59 -18.47 23.69
N ILE A 347 20.88 -18.85 22.43
CA ILE A 347 22.25 -19.14 21.96
C ILE A 347 22.98 -17.89 21.44
N ASP A 348 22.27 -16.91 20.87
CA ASP A 348 22.92 -15.87 20.08
C ASP A 348 22.24 -14.50 20.22
N ASN A 349 23.01 -13.51 20.70
CA ASN A 349 22.63 -12.10 20.74
C ASN A 349 22.96 -11.33 19.45
N ARG A 350 23.32 -12.01 18.35
CA ARG A 350 23.45 -11.39 17.01
C ARG A 350 22.11 -10.87 16.44
N GLY A 351 21.02 -11.03 17.19
CA GLY A 351 19.74 -10.33 17.03
C GLY A 351 19.69 -8.91 17.64
N LYS A 352 20.80 -8.32 18.12
CA LYS A 352 20.90 -6.84 18.15
C LYS A 352 21.07 -6.28 16.73
N ILE A 353 20.21 -6.69 15.82
CA ILE A 353 20.06 -6.02 14.56
C ILE A 353 19.19 -4.82 14.90
N GLY A 354 19.80 -3.63 14.91
CA GLY A 354 19.10 -2.40 15.27
C GLY A 354 17.84 -2.28 14.42
N VAL A 355 16.68 -2.41 15.08
CA VAL A 355 15.35 -1.96 14.65
C VAL A 355 15.32 -1.52 13.18
N GLY A 356 15.18 -2.47 12.25
CA GLY A 356 14.79 -2.18 10.88
C GLY A 356 15.75 -1.43 9.96
N TRP A 357 16.75 -0.71 10.46
CA TRP A 357 17.54 0.25 9.67
C TRP A 357 18.96 -0.24 9.34
N ASP A 358 19.58 -1.04 10.20
CA ASP A 358 20.96 -1.51 9.98
C ASP A 358 21.07 -2.60 8.89
N ILE A 359 20.00 -3.36 8.61
CA ILE A 359 19.97 -4.37 7.54
C ILE A 359 19.91 -3.72 6.16
N VAL A 360 19.10 -2.66 6.03
CA VAL A 360 18.84 -1.93 4.79
C VAL A 360 20.12 -1.25 4.27
N THR A 361 21.06 -0.93 5.17
CA THR A 361 22.29 -0.21 4.84
C THR A 361 23.53 -1.12 4.64
N GLN A 362 23.53 -2.38 5.09
CA GLN A 362 24.72 -3.27 5.07
C GLN A 362 24.73 -4.36 3.96
N GLY A 363 23.82 -4.28 3.00
CA GLY A 363 23.97 -4.97 1.70
C GLY A 363 23.60 -6.44 1.67
N GLY A 364 22.29 -6.70 1.55
CA GLY A 364 21.71 -7.89 0.91
C GLY A 364 20.80 -8.72 1.79
N ILE A 365 19.54 -8.89 1.36
CA ILE A 365 18.55 -9.86 1.86
C ILE A 365 19.12 -11.29 1.81
N ASP A 366 20.07 -11.54 0.92
CA ASP A 366 20.78 -12.82 0.78
C ASP A 366 21.58 -13.24 2.03
N LYS A 367 21.61 -12.42 3.09
CA LYS A 367 22.40 -12.63 4.31
C LYS A 367 21.61 -12.90 5.60
N LEU A 368 20.27 -12.88 5.60
CA LEU A 368 19.54 -13.52 6.71
C LEU A 368 19.39 -15.00 6.36
N PRO A 369 20.18 -15.92 6.94
CA PRO A 369 20.08 -17.31 6.58
C PRO A 369 18.73 -17.83 7.03
N PHE A 370 17.85 -18.21 6.09
CA PHE A 370 16.91 -19.30 6.31
C PHE A 370 17.61 -20.34 7.17
N LEU A 371 17.00 -20.77 8.28
CA LEU A 371 17.67 -21.59 9.30
C LEU A 371 18.37 -22.79 8.63
N ALA A 372 19.68 -22.66 8.43
CA ALA A 372 20.50 -23.69 7.80
C ALA A 372 20.66 -24.94 8.67
N ASN A 373 20.11 -24.92 9.89
CA ASN A 373 20.09 -26.03 10.83
C ASN A 373 18.65 -26.38 11.24
N GLY A 374 17.79 -26.68 10.26
CA GLY A 374 16.41 -27.13 10.47
C GLY A 374 15.60 -27.35 9.19
N GLY A 375 16.00 -26.69 8.09
CA GLY A 375 15.30 -26.79 6.81
C GLY A 375 14.02 -25.96 6.79
N ALA A 376 13.60 -25.50 5.60
CA ALA A 376 12.30 -24.88 5.45
C ALA A 376 11.20 -25.90 5.82
N LEU A 377 10.29 -25.53 6.71
CA LEU A 377 9.06 -26.26 6.99
C LEU A 377 8.25 -26.34 5.70
N GLY A 378 8.17 -27.54 5.12
CA GLY A 378 7.62 -27.74 3.77
C GLY A 378 6.14 -27.39 3.62
N ASN A 379 5.40 -27.17 4.71
CA ASN A 379 4.01 -26.74 4.72
C ASN A 379 3.84 -25.23 4.96
N GLN A 380 4.93 -24.46 5.09
CA GLN A 380 4.89 -23.03 5.38
C GLN A 380 5.30 -22.17 4.17
N THR A 381 4.57 -21.08 3.97
CA THR A 381 4.90 -20.02 3.01
C THR A 381 4.85 -18.67 3.72
N ASP A 382 5.94 -17.92 3.61
CA ASP A 382 6.09 -16.59 4.16
C ASP A 382 5.89 -15.57 3.04
N VAL A 383 4.73 -14.93 3.04
CA VAL A 383 4.31 -13.97 2.04
C VAL A 383 4.79 -12.58 2.45
N VAL A 384 5.52 -11.90 1.56
CA VAL A 384 6.11 -10.59 1.85
C VAL A 384 5.68 -9.59 0.78
N GLY A 385 5.15 -8.45 1.21
CA GLY A 385 4.95 -7.28 0.36
C GLY A 385 6.29 -6.79 -0.18
N TRP A 386 6.40 -6.61 -1.48
CA TRP A 386 7.65 -6.32 -2.16
C TRP A 386 7.47 -5.22 -3.21
N GLU A 387 8.35 -4.23 -3.24
CA GLU A 387 8.41 -3.27 -4.35
C GLU A 387 9.49 -3.69 -5.36
N LEU A 388 9.18 -3.64 -6.66
CA LEU A 388 10.13 -4.03 -7.73
C LEU A 388 11.10 -2.91 -8.13
N SER A 389 10.86 -1.72 -7.59
CA SER A 389 11.43 -0.43 -7.97
C SER A 389 12.73 -0.09 -7.19
N SER A 390 12.97 -0.79 -6.08
CA SER A 390 14.13 -0.62 -5.20
C SER A 390 14.89 -1.94 -5.03
N PRO A 391 16.22 -1.96 -5.18
CA PRO A 391 17.05 -3.13 -4.86
C PRO A 391 17.23 -3.32 -3.34
N LYS A 392 16.70 -2.44 -2.50
CA LYS A 392 16.85 -2.49 -1.04
C LYS A 392 15.62 -3.11 -0.37
N PRO A 393 15.78 -4.01 0.61
CA PRO A 393 14.67 -4.49 1.42
C PRO A 393 14.01 -3.31 2.10
N VAL A 394 12.73 -3.11 1.83
CA VAL A 394 11.90 -2.13 2.53
C VAL A 394 11.12 -2.77 3.69
N ALA A 395 11.04 -4.12 3.75
CA ALA A 395 10.07 -4.83 4.60
C ALA A 395 10.57 -4.97 6.03
N VAL A 396 10.49 -3.86 6.76
CA VAL A 396 11.14 -3.67 8.06
C VAL A 396 10.78 -4.77 9.05
N ALA A 397 9.52 -5.20 9.09
CA ALA A 397 9.08 -6.24 10.01
C ALA A 397 9.44 -7.65 9.50
N ALA A 398 9.21 -7.93 8.22
CA ALA A 398 9.48 -9.23 7.61
C ALA A 398 10.97 -9.60 7.62
N HIS A 399 11.87 -8.65 7.80
CA HIS A 399 13.31 -8.90 7.86
C HIS A 399 13.89 -8.84 9.29
N THR A 400 13.07 -9.03 10.32
CA THR A 400 13.51 -8.91 11.73
C THR A 400 14.19 -10.17 12.26
N LEU A 401 13.58 -11.36 12.05
CA LEU A 401 14.07 -12.65 12.57
C LEU A 401 14.14 -13.71 11.45
N TYR A 402 14.44 -14.96 11.84
CA TYR A 402 14.60 -16.06 10.88
C TYR A 402 13.27 -16.60 10.38
N HIS A 403 13.20 -16.88 9.07
CA HIS A 403 12.04 -17.49 8.45
C HIS A 403 12.21 -19.00 8.30
N THR A 404 11.10 -19.71 8.48
CA THR A 404 11.03 -21.16 8.42
C THR A 404 10.27 -21.66 7.20
N GLY A 405 9.55 -20.81 6.46
CA GLY A 405 8.81 -21.21 5.26
C GLY A 405 9.52 -20.93 3.95
N SER A 406 8.77 -21.12 2.87
CA SER A 406 9.13 -20.70 1.51
C SER A 406 8.82 -19.22 1.31
N ASP A 407 9.76 -18.44 0.76
CA ASP A 407 9.57 -17.00 0.46
C ASP A 407 8.62 -16.81 -0.73
N ALA A 408 7.58 -15.99 -0.55
CA ALA A 408 6.61 -15.62 -1.57
C ALA A 408 6.47 -14.10 -1.63
N ARG A 409 7.15 -13.48 -2.59
CA ARG A 409 7.12 -12.03 -2.77
C ARG A 409 5.94 -11.61 -3.63
N ILE A 410 5.10 -10.74 -3.08
CA ILE A 410 3.95 -10.17 -3.77
C ILE A 410 4.24 -8.71 -4.04
N PHE A 411 4.19 -8.31 -5.31
CA PHE A 411 4.32 -6.90 -5.61
C PHE A 411 3.19 -6.11 -4.98
N ILE A 412 3.55 -5.02 -4.33
CA ILE A 412 2.68 -3.96 -3.83
C ILE A 412 3.20 -2.63 -4.37
N GLU A 413 2.31 -1.64 -4.50
CA GLU A 413 2.60 -0.26 -4.96
C GLU A 413 3.98 0.27 -4.52
N ASP A 414 4.62 1.10 -5.34
CA ASP A 414 5.98 1.61 -5.05
C ASP A 414 5.99 2.48 -3.78
N GLN A 415 6.72 2.05 -2.74
CA GLN A 415 6.74 2.69 -1.43
C GLN A 415 8.04 3.47 -1.19
N PRO A 416 8.05 4.46 -0.30
CA PRO A 416 9.26 5.18 0.02
C PRO A 416 10.32 4.28 0.68
N GLN A 417 11.57 4.35 0.19
CA GLN A 417 12.70 3.55 0.69
C GLN A 417 13.06 3.79 2.16
N THR A 418 12.71 4.95 2.72
CA THR A 418 13.07 5.35 4.09
C THR A 418 11.95 6.14 4.77
N ARG A 419 11.85 6.00 6.11
CA ARG A 419 10.81 6.64 6.94
C ARG A 419 11.12 8.07 7.38
N GLY A 420 12.21 8.69 6.91
CA GLY A 420 12.65 10.02 7.32
C GLY A 420 12.93 10.22 8.82
N ASP A 421 13.17 11.47 9.22
CA ASP A 421 13.48 11.87 10.62
C ASP A 421 12.23 12.04 11.52
N TYR A 422 11.02 11.90 10.96
CA TYR A 422 9.76 12.15 11.67
C TYR A 422 9.54 11.23 12.89
N LEU A 423 10.18 10.05 12.89
CA LEU A 423 10.25 9.13 14.04
C LEU A 423 10.80 9.79 15.31
N ALA A 424 11.68 10.80 15.21
CA ALA A 424 12.38 11.34 16.37
C ALA A 424 11.47 12.10 17.36
N ALA A 425 10.35 12.68 16.89
CA ALA A 425 9.47 13.50 17.73
C ALA A 425 8.51 12.65 18.61
N LEU A 426 8.09 11.47 18.13
CA LEU A 426 7.21 10.53 18.85
C LEU A 426 7.97 9.37 19.52
N ALA A 427 9.17 9.00 19.01
CA ALA A 427 10.02 7.96 19.59
C ALA A 427 10.53 8.27 21.01
N GLY A 428 10.44 9.53 21.45
CA GLY A 428 10.85 9.95 22.79
C GLY A 428 10.04 9.34 23.93
N ALA A 429 8.78 8.97 23.70
CA ALA A 429 7.88 8.49 24.76
C ALA A 429 7.68 6.96 24.77
N ALA A 430 7.75 6.27 23.63
CA ALA A 430 7.27 4.90 23.54
C ALA A 430 8.12 3.91 22.72
N LYS A 431 9.10 4.35 21.92
CA LYS A 431 9.84 3.50 20.93
C LYS A 431 8.94 2.52 20.12
N SER A 432 7.63 2.75 20.06
CA SER A 432 6.63 1.86 19.49
C SER A 432 5.77 2.66 18.51
N LYS A 433 5.32 1.98 17.45
CA LYS A 433 4.49 2.49 16.36
C LYS A 433 3.08 2.80 16.90
N PRO A 434 2.69 4.05 17.14
CA PRO A 434 1.35 4.34 17.64
C PRO A 434 0.43 4.52 16.42
N LEU A 435 -0.22 3.45 15.99
CA LEU A 435 -1.33 3.52 15.04
C LEU A 435 -2.57 4.03 15.82
N VAL A 436 -2.86 5.33 15.70
CA VAL A 436 -3.96 6.03 16.39
C VAL A 436 -4.96 6.58 15.36
N ASN A 437 -6.24 6.75 15.75
CA ASN A 437 -7.20 7.54 14.93
C ASN A 437 -6.66 8.94 14.69
N GLY A 438 -6.82 9.47 13.47
CA GLY A 438 -6.41 10.83 13.15
C GLY A 438 -4.90 11.02 12.88
N PHE A 439 -4.11 9.95 12.73
CA PHE A 439 -2.80 10.03 12.05
C PHE A 439 -2.96 10.18 10.52
N SER A 440 -4.09 10.74 10.07
CA SER A 440 -4.43 10.97 8.66
C SER A 440 -3.53 12.02 7.98
N HIS A 441 -2.54 12.57 8.69
CA HIS A 441 -1.45 13.33 8.11
C HIS A 441 -0.16 12.55 8.34
N ASN A 442 0.17 11.69 7.37
CA ASN A 442 1.49 11.08 7.16
C ASN A 442 1.79 9.69 7.78
N ASP A 443 0.81 8.82 8.06
CA ASP A 443 1.08 7.40 8.45
C ASP A 443 1.00 6.40 7.29
N TYR A 444 2.20 6.02 6.85
CA TYR A 444 2.70 4.76 6.30
C TYR A 444 1.74 3.80 5.56
N GLY A 445 1.78 3.85 4.22
CA GLY A 445 1.50 2.69 3.36
C GLY A 445 2.71 1.81 3.15
N ASP A 446 3.49 1.55 4.18
CA ASP A 446 4.70 0.74 4.00
C ASP A 446 4.37 -0.66 3.49
N ASP A 447 5.41 -1.35 3.04
CA ASP A 447 5.31 -2.72 2.59
C ASP A 447 4.90 -3.75 3.66
N HIS A 448 4.71 -3.25 4.88
CA HIS A 448 4.07 -3.99 5.92
C HIS A 448 2.55 -4.04 5.75
N SER A 449 1.89 -3.24 4.90
CA SER A 449 0.41 -3.17 4.83
C SER A 449 -0.27 -4.45 4.29
N LEU A 450 -1.10 -5.08 5.13
CA LEU A 450 -1.96 -6.19 4.71
C LEU A 450 -3.03 -5.76 3.69
N VAL A 451 -3.52 -4.53 3.79
CA VAL A 451 -4.51 -3.96 2.86
C VAL A 451 -3.92 -3.85 1.45
N LEU A 452 -2.70 -3.32 1.32
CA LEU A 452 -2.01 -3.22 0.03
C LEU A 452 -1.74 -4.60 -0.60
N ILE A 453 -1.35 -5.59 0.22
CA ILE A 453 -1.20 -6.98 -0.25
C ILE A 453 -2.54 -7.48 -0.82
N LEU A 454 -3.65 -7.26 -0.12
CA LEU A 454 -4.97 -7.70 -0.55
C LEU A 454 -5.42 -7.03 -1.84
N ASP A 455 -5.32 -5.71 -1.91
CA ASP A 455 -5.74 -4.94 -3.09
C ASP A 455 -4.88 -5.32 -4.31
N SER A 456 -3.56 -5.49 -4.12
CA SER A 456 -2.63 -5.97 -5.15
C SER A 456 -2.94 -7.40 -5.62
N LEU A 457 -3.20 -8.32 -4.69
CA LEU A 457 -3.56 -9.70 -5.02
C LEU A 457 -4.90 -9.77 -5.76
N ASN A 458 -5.88 -8.91 -5.45
CA ASN A 458 -7.17 -8.87 -6.14
C ASN A 458 -7.03 -8.38 -7.59
N VAL A 459 -6.21 -7.35 -7.83
CA VAL A 459 -5.88 -6.91 -9.19
C VAL A 459 -5.12 -8.00 -9.94
N GLN A 460 -4.10 -8.59 -9.34
CA GLN A 460 -3.32 -9.69 -9.94
C GLN A 460 -4.19 -10.92 -10.26
N ASN A 461 -5.10 -11.31 -9.36
CA ASN A 461 -6.01 -12.44 -9.59
C ASN A 461 -7.00 -12.16 -10.73
N THR A 462 -7.42 -10.90 -10.88
CA THR A 462 -8.30 -10.48 -11.97
C THR A 462 -7.61 -10.62 -13.33
N LEU A 463 -6.31 -10.30 -13.42
CA LEU A 463 -5.49 -10.53 -14.61
C LEU A 463 -5.16 -12.02 -14.81
N LEU A 464 -4.80 -12.74 -13.73
CA LEU A 464 -4.42 -14.16 -13.75
C LEU A 464 -5.49 -15.02 -14.41
N LYS A 465 -6.76 -14.73 -14.14
CA LYS A 465 -7.91 -15.45 -14.71
C LYS A 465 -8.02 -15.33 -16.24
N LEU A 466 -7.38 -14.32 -16.83
CA LEU A 466 -7.32 -14.10 -18.28
C LEU A 466 -6.03 -14.67 -18.92
N MET A 467 -5.08 -15.16 -18.13
CA MET A 467 -3.85 -15.77 -18.63
C MET A 467 -4.11 -17.18 -19.18
N SER A 468 -3.31 -17.63 -20.16
CA SER A 468 -3.38 -19.01 -20.67
C SER A 468 -2.92 -20.03 -19.63
N ALA A 469 -3.24 -21.32 -19.81
CA ALA A 469 -2.85 -22.35 -18.86
C ALA A 469 -1.32 -22.44 -18.66
N SER A 470 -0.53 -22.18 -19.71
CA SER A 470 0.94 -22.14 -19.59
C SER A 470 1.42 -20.94 -18.76
N GLN A 471 0.75 -19.80 -18.89
CA GLN A 471 1.09 -18.60 -18.15
C GLN A 471 0.70 -18.70 -16.68
N GLN A 472 -0.44 -19.35 -16.37
CA GLN A 472 -0.88 -19.60 -15.00
C GLN A 472 0.05 -20.55 -14.21
N GLN A 473 0.90 -21.34 -14.89
CA GLN A 473 1.90 -22.19 -14.21
C GLN A 473 3.04 -21.37 -13.57
N ASN A 474 3.38 -20.22 -14.15
CA ASN A 474 4.40 -19.32 -13.61
C ASN A 474 4.05 -17.86 -13.92
N PRO A 475 3.02 -17.29 -13.27
CA PRO A 475 2.46 -16.00 -13.66
C PRO A 475 3.29 -14.81 -13.17
N GLN A 476 4.09 -14.99 -12.12
CA GLN A 476 4.73 -13.90 -11.39
C GLN A 476 5.64 -13.02 -12.26
N PRO A 477 6.50 -13.54 -13.15
CA PRO A 477 7.35 -12.69 -13.98
C PRO A 477 6.56 -11.71 -14.87
N LEU A 478 5.46 -12.18 -15.45
CA LEU A 478 4.62 -11.34 -16.32
C LEU A 478 3.81 -10.34 -15.48
N LEU A 479 3.19 -10.77 -14.39
CA LEU A 479 2.44 -9.87 -13.51
C LEU A 479 3.34 -8.78 -12.93
N ASN A 480 4.56 -9.14 -12.51
CA ASN A 480 5.57 -8.19 -12.04
C ASN A 480 5.95 -7.18 -13.12
N SER A 481 6.13 -7.63 -14.37
CA SER A 481 6.39 -6.71 -15.49
C SER A 481 5.23 -5.74 -15.72
N ILE A 482 3.99 -6.24 -15.68
CA ILE A 482 2.78 -5.41 -15.86
C ILE A 482 2.68 -4.35 -14.76
N LEU A 483 2.86 -4.77 -13.51
CA LEU A 483 2.83 -3.87 -12.35
C LEU A 483 3.92 -2.82 -12.42
N LYS A 484 5.14 -3.22 -12.78
CA LYS A 484 6.27 -2.31 -12.97
C LYS A 484 6.06 -1.33 -14.12
N HIS A 485 5.42 -1.74 -15.22
CA HIS A 485 5.09 -0.86 -16.35
C HIS A 485 3.86 0.03 -16.13
N ALA A 486 3.07 -0.26 -15.08
CA ALA A 486 2.03 0.63 -14.58
C ALA A 486 2.55 1.66 -13.57
N SER A 487 3.77 1.43 -13.06
CA SER A 487 4.51 2.30 -12.14
C SER A 487 5.46 3.22 -12.91
N TYR A 488 5.65 4.45 -12.44
CA TYR A 488 6.46 5.48 -13.07
C TYR A 488 6.96 6.58 -12.11
N LEU A 489 6.72 6.53 -10.79
CA LEU A 489 7.21 7.54 -9.85
C LEU A 489 8.26 6.98 -8.89
N VAL A 490 9.37 7.73 -8.74
CA VAL A 490 10.47 7.36 -7.84
C VAL A 490 10.01 7.43 -6.38
N ALA A 491 10.27 6.37 -5.62
CA ALA A 491 10.36 6.39 -4.17
C ALA A 491 11.34 7.48 -3.68
N GLU A 492 10.84 8.67 -3.33
CA GLU A 492 11.68 9.78 -2.88
C GLU A 492 12.07 9.60 -1.41
N GLY A 493 13.36 9.43 -1.09
CA GLY A 493 13.87 9.54 0.28
C GLY A 493 14.28 10.98 0.60
N ASN A 494 13.47 11.71 1.37
CA ASN A 494 13.78 13.08 1.81
C ASN A 494 14.04 13.14 3.34
N SER A 495 14.41 14.30 3.88
CA SER A 495 14.59 14.50 5.34
C SER A 495 13.27 14.49 6.12
N GLY A 496 12.17 14.11 5.47
CA GLY A 496 10.81 13.89 6.01
C GLY A 496 10.26 12.54 5.52
N GLN A 497 8.94 12.36 5.53
CA GLN A 497 8.33 11.15 4.98
C GLN A 497 8.52 11.13 3.45
N GLY A 498 9.06 10.02 2.92
CA GLY A 498 9.20 9.84 1.48
C GLY A 498 7.86 9.77 0.74
N LYS A 499 7.88 9.85 -0.60
CA LYS A 499 6.67 9.76 -1.44
C LYS A 499 6.51 8.35 -2.02
N ALA A 500 5.28 7.83 -2.01
CA ALA A 500 4.88 6.58 -2.64
C ALA A 500 4.15 6.84 -3.96
N GLU A 501 4.16 5.87 -4.87
CA GLU A 501 3.32 5.87 -6.06
C GLU A 501 1.97 5.18 -5.77
N GLY A 502 0.95 5.99 -5.50
CA GLY A 502 -0.39 5.51 -5.12
C GLY A 502 -1.38 5.41 -6.29
N ASP A 503 -0.93 5.12 -7.51
CA ASP A 503 -1.79 4.96 -8.70
C ASP A 503 -1.48 3.73 -9.57
N VAL A 504 -0.54 2.86 -9.15
CA VAL A 504 -0.14 1.67 -9.92
C VAL A 504 -1.32 0.72 -10.17
N LEU A 505 -2.10 0.43 -9.11
CA LEU A 505 -3.25 -0.48 -9.21
C LEU A 505 -4.38 0.16 -10.04
N GLU A 506 -4.62 1.45 -9.84
CA GLU A 506 -5.59 2.25 -10.58
C GLU A 506 -5.27 2.25 -12.07
N ASN A 507 -4.01 2.42 -12.45
CA ASN A 507 -3.56 2.40 -13.84
C ASN A 507 -3.86 1.06 -14.53
N ILE A 508 -3.64 -0.06 -13.83
CA ILE A 508 -3.94 -1.41 -14.35
C ILE A 508 -5.45 -1.62 -14.49
N VAL A 509 -6.20 -1.27 -13.45
CA VAL A 509 -7.67 -1.47 -13.43
C VAL A 509 -8.33 -0.58 -14.48
N ASN A 510 -7.87 0.66 -14.63
CA ASN A 510 -8.31 1.58 -15.67
C ASN A 510 -8.02 1.06 -17.08
N ALA A 511 -6.83 0.51 -17.32
CA ALA A 511 -6.47 -0.09 -18.60
C ALA A 511 -7.36 -1.30 -18.93
N LEU A 512 -7.57 -2.20 -17.97
CA LEU A 512 -8.46 -3.34 -18.13
C LEU A 512 -9.92 -2.91 -18.34
N ALA A 513 -10.40 -1.93 -17.57
CA ALA A 513 -11.73 -1.36 -17.71
C ALA A 513 -11.96 -0.82 -19.12
N GLY A 514 -11.02 -0.04 -19.67
CA GLY A 514 -11.13 0.47 -21.04
C GLY A 514 -11.28 -0.63 -22.09
N MET A 515 -10.63 -1.78 -21.89
CA MET A 515 -10.69 -2.91 -22.83
C MET A 515 -11.96 -3.75 -22.74
N VAL A 516 -12.66 -3.76 -21.59
CA VAL A 516 -13.78 -4.71 -21.35
C VAL A 516 -15.10 -4.06 -20.94
N LEU A 517 -15.10 -2.75 -20.66
CA LEU A 517 -16.29 -1.97 -20.34
C LEU A 517 -16.48 -0.88 -21.40
N SER A 518 -17.71 -0.76 -21.91
CA SER A 518 -18.02 0.31 -22.86
C SER A 518 -17.77 1.69 -22.23
N PRO A 519 -17.33 2.71 -22.98
CA PRO A 519 -17.11 4.06 -22.45
C PRO A 519 -18.31 4.62 -21.67
N LYS A 520 -19.52 4.38 -22.19
CA LYS A 520 -20.78 4.76 -21.54
C LYS A 520 -20.92 4.19 -20.13
N VAL A 521 -20.56 2.92 -19.92
CA VAL A 521 -20.64 2.28 -18.59
C VAL A 521 -19.60 2.88 -17.65
N ILE A 522 -18.39 3.17 -18.13
CA ILE A 522 -17.33 3.80 -17.34
C ILE A 522 -17.79 5.19 -16.88
N GLU A 523 -18.40 5.98 -17.77
CA GLU A 523 -18.91 7.32 -17.49
C GLU A 523 -20.12 7.28 -16.54
N GLU A 524 -21.18 6.53 -16.88
CA GLU A 524 -22.43 6.46 -16.11
C GLU A 524 -22.21 5.98 -14.66
N LYS A 525 -21.26 5.06 -14.47
CA LYS A 525 -20.92 4.49 -13.15
C LYS A 525 -19.70 5.15 -12.50
N LYS A 526 -19.08 6.15 -13.13
CA LYS A 526 -17.88 6.85 -12.65
C LYS A 526 -16.74 5.90 -12.24
N LEU A 527 -16.44 4.93 -13.11
CA LEU A 527 -15.49 3.84 -12.80
C LEU A 527 -14.03 4.20 -13.10
N ARG A 528 -13.76 5.40 -13.63
CA ARG A 528 -12.40 5.88 -13.87
C ARG A 528 -11.73 6.20 -12.53
N LEU A 529 -10.73 5.39 -12.18
CA LEU A 529 -9.98 5.53 -10.94
C LEU A 529 -8.92 6.63 -11.05
N LYS A 530 -8.62 7.28 -9.93
CA LYS A 530 -7.65 8.36 -9.79
C LYS A 530 -6.79 8.07 -8.57
N GLY A 531 -5.60 7.53 -8.78
CA GLY A 531 -4.64 7.33 -7.70
C GLY A 531 -3.97 8.63 -7.26
N ASP A 532 -3.40 8.64 -6.05
CA ASP A 532 -2.63 9.78 -5.55
C ASP A 532 -1.14 9.55 -5.77
N PRO A 533 -0.48 10.28 -6.68
CA PRO A 533 0.95 10.15 -6.92
C PRO A 533 1.83 10.62 -5.73
N ASN A 534 1.23 11.17 -4.67
CA ASN A 534 1.92 11.45 -3.41
C ASN A 534 1.76 10.34 -2.37
N GLY A 535 0.99 9.29 -2.68
CA GLY A 535 0.74 8.15 -1.80
C GLY A 535 -0.23 8.42 -0.66
N ASN A 536 -0.18 7.57 0.37
CA ASN A 536 -0.96 7.70 1.63
C ASN A 536 -2.49 7.58 1.48
N THR A 537 -3.00 7.00 0.40
CA THR A 537 -4.45 6.84 0.15
C THR A 537 -4.94 5.40 0.33
N TRP A 538 -4.05 4.42 0.46
CA TRP A 538 -4.38 2.98 0.54
C TRP A 538 -5.38 2.58 1.64
N HIS A 539 -5.51 3.35 2.72
CA HIS A 539 -6.46 3.08 3.81
C HIS A 539 -7.84 3.72 3.55
N ARG A 540 -7.95 4.65 2.59
CA ARG A 540 -9.16 5.43 2.35
C ARG A 540 -10.22 4.56 1.68
N ILE A 541 -11.36 4.39 2.35
CA ILE A 541 -12.51 3.67 1.79
C ILE A 541 -13.21 4.55 0.76
N GLU A 542 -13.50 5.79 1.13
CA GLU A 542 -14.19 6.78 0.31
C GLU A 542 -13.22 7.62 -0.53
N ASN A 543 -13.77 8.32 -1.53
CA ASN A 543 -13.03 9.32 -2.29
C ASN A 543 -12.59 10.49 -1.40
N SER A 544 -11.59 11.22 -1.87
CA SER A 544 -10.96 12.29 -1.09
C SER A 544 -10.54 13.49 -1.91
N ASP A 545 -10.20 14.58 -1.21
CA ASP A 545 -9.70 15.83 -1.80
C ASP A 545 -10.65 16.43 -2.85
N GLY A 546 -11.96 16.40 -2.55
CA GLY A 546 -13.00 16.87 -3.45
C GLY A 546 -13.20 15.95 -4.67
N ASP A 547 -13.20 14.63 -4.47
CA ASP A 547 -13.23 13.60 -5.53
C ASP A 547 -12.05 13.66 -6.51
N LYS A 548 -10.95 14.28 -6.06
CA LYS A 548 -9.70 14.31 -6.82
C LYS A 548 -9.06 12.92 -6.87
N TYR A 549 -9.13 12.17 -5.77
CA TYR A 549 -8.60 10.82 -5.67
C TYR A 549 -9.68 9.82 -5.27
N THR A 550 -9.58 8.61 -5.81
CA THR A 550 -10.53 7.53 -5.55
C THR A 550 -10.11 6.68 -4.37
N GLY A 551 -11.09 6.27 -3.56
CA GLY A 551 -10.89 5.31 -2.47
C GLY A 551 -11.11 3.86 -2.89
N ARG A 552 -10.93 2.94 -1.95
CA ARG A 552 -11.06 1.50 -2.17
C ARG A 552 -12.45 1.06 -2.62
N ASP A 553 -13.53 1.73 -2.19
CA ASP A 553 -14.87 1.40 -2.68
C ASP A 553 -15.00 1.59 -4.19
N ALA A 554 -14.36 2.62 -4.75
CA ALA A 554 -14.32 2.83 -6.20
C ALA A 554 -13.47 1.75 -6.89
N LEU A 555 -12.29 1.40 -6.33
CA LEU A 555 -11.45 0.32 -6.85
C LEU A 555 -12.22 -1.01 -6.97
N TYR A 556 -12.88 -1.43 -5.90
CA TYR A 556 -13.65 -2.68 -5.89
C TYR A 556 -14.95 -2.60 -6.71
N ALA A 557 -15.57 -1.43 -6.84
CA ALA A 557 -16.68 -1.23 -7.77
C ALA A 557 -16.24 -1.41 -9.22
N SER A 558 -15.08 -0.88 -9.60
CA SER A 558 -14.50 -1.06 -10.94
C SER A 558 -14.12 -2.52 -11.20
N LEU A 559 -13.46 -3.20 -10.25
CA LEU A 559 -13.17 -4.64 -10.35
C LEU A 559 -14.46 -5.45 -10.52
N THR A 560 -15.51 -5.15 -9.74
CA THR A 560 -16.81 -5.83 -9.84
C THR A 560 -17.45 -5.63 -11.21
N ALA A 561 -17.41 -4.40 -11.75
CA ALA A 561 -17.93 -4.11 -13.08
C ALA A 561 -17.15 -4.87 -14.17
N ILE A 562 -15.81 -4.87 -14.10
CA ILE A 562 -14.91 -5.59 -15.01
C ILE A 562 -15.26 -7.08 -15.02
N VAL A 563 -15.23 -7.74 -13.87
CA VAL A 563 -15.45 -9.19 -13.79
C VAL A 563 -16.89 -9.57 -14.15
N GLY A 564 -17.85 -8.66 -13.95
CA GLY A 564 -19.25 -8.86 -14.35
C GLY A 564 -19.55 -8.58 -15.82
N SER A 565 -18.60 -8.03 -16.59
CA SER A 565 -18.85 -7.64 -17.98
C SER A 565 -18.95 -8.84 -18.92
N ALA A 566 -19.76 -8.70 -19.98
CA ALA A 566 -19.91 -9.75 -21.00
C ALA A 566 -18.57 -10.06 -21.69
N ALA A 567 -17.78 -9.03 -22.02
CA ALA A 567 -16.48 -9.19 -22.64
C ALA A 567 -15.49 -9.98 -21.77
N TYR A 568 -15.38 -9.63 -20.48
CA TYR A 568 -14.54 -10.37 -19.54
C TYR A 568 -14.98 -11.83 -19.40
N GLN A 569 -16.29 -12.09 -19.35
CA GLN A 569 -16.81 -13.46 -19.24
C GLN A 569 -16.52 -14.31 -20.49
N GLU A 570 -16.58 -13.74 -21.70
CA GLU A 570 -16.17 -14.46 -22.92
C GLU A 570 -14.66 -14.70 -22.98
N LEU A 571 -13.85 -13.70 -22.61
CA LEU A 571 -12.40 -13.86 -22.48
C LEU A 571 -12.05 -14.96 -21.47
N LEU A 572 -12.72 -15.00 -20.32
CA LEU A 572 -12.53 -16.02 -19.30
C LEU A 572 -12.85 -17.43 -19.81
N LYS A 573 -13.91 -17.59 -20.61
CA LYS A 573 -14.24 -18.89 -21.25
C LYS A 573 -13.15 -19.31 -22.23
N ALA A 574 -12.64 -18.38 -23.04
CA ALA A 574 -11.58 -18.64 -23.98
C ALA A 574 -10.22 -18.92 -23.30
N ALA A 575 -9.90 -18.22 -22.21
CA ALA A 575 -8.69 -18.40 -21.41
C ALA A 575 -8.61 -19.81 -20.79
N LYS A 576 -9.73 -20.40 -20.36
CA LYS A 576 -9.79 -21.79 -19.86
C LYS A 576 -9.33 -22.82 -20.90
N ASN A 577 -9.44 -22.49 -22.18
CA ASN A 577 -8.96 -23.32 -23.30
C ASN A 577 -7.60 -22.84 -23.84
N SER A 578 -6.90 -21.96 -23.12
CA SER A 578 -5.64 -21.32 -23.52
C SER A 578 -5.71 -20.52 -24.82
N LEU A 579 -6.88 -19.95 -25.13
CA LEU A 579 -7.10 -19.14 -26.34
C LEU A 579 -7.03 -17.63 -26.09
N VAL A 580 -6.69 -17.22 -24.87
CA VAL A 580 -6.38 -15.84 -24.48
C VAL A 580 -5.05 -15.85 -23.74
N SER A 581 -4.22 -14.86 -24.00
CA SER A 581 -2.95 -14.65 -23.30
C SER A 581 -2.74 -13.17 -23.02
N LEU A 582 -2.18 -12.87 -21.85
CA LEU A 582 -1.65 -11.53 -21.57
C LEU A 582 -0.28 -11.43 -22.20
N VAL A 583 -0.03 -10.43 -23.02
CA VAL A 583 1.27 -10.24 -23.68
C VAL A 583 1.76 -8.81 -23.54
N SER A 584 3.06 -8.60 -23.65
CA SER A 584 3.62 -7.26 -23.76
C SER A 584 3.10 -6.58 -25.03
N PRO A 585 2.68 -5.30 -24.96
CA PRO A 585 2.25 -4.54 -26.12
C PRO A 585 3.38 -4.34 -27.13
N THR A 586 3.02 -4.14 -28.39
CA THR A 586 3.99 -3.75 -29.42
C THR A 586 4.55 -2.35 -29.16
N THR A 587 5.85 -2.19 -29.39
CA THR A 587 6.56 -0.92 -29.15
C THR A 587 6.86 -0.14 -30.44
N ASP A 588 6.46 -0.65 -31.61
CA ASP A 588 6.67 -0.01 -32.91
C ASP A 588 5.36 0.29 -33.68
N GLY A 589 4.21 -0.05 -33.10
CA GLY A 589 2.88 0.18 -33.69
C GLY A 589 2.50 -0.79 -34.81
N SER A 590 3.44 -1.57 -35.36
CA SER A 590 3.22 -2.36 -36.59
C SER A 590 2.13 -3.43 -36.43
N LYS A 591 2.12 -4.12 -35.28
CA LYS A 591 1.10 -5.14 -34.98
C LYS A 591 -0.28 -4.56 -34.70
N ALA A 592 -0.36 -3.32 -34.21
CA ALA A 592 -1.64 -2.71 -33.87
C ALA A 592 -2.53 -2.45 -35.10
N ARG A 593 -1.96 -2.45 -36.32
CA ARG A 593 -2.77 -2.39 -37.54
C ARG A 593 -3.46 -3.71 -37.87
N THR A 594 -2.95 -4.85 -37.42
CA THR A 594 -3.46 -6.18 -37.80
C THR A 594 -3.96 -7.01 -36.63
N ASP A 595 -3.72 -6.57 -35.40
CA ASP A 595 -4.13 -7.20 -34.15
C ASP A 595 -4.86 -6.18 -33.28
N TYR A 596 -6.17 -6.37 -33.13
CA TYR A 596 -7.04 -5.45 -32.37
C TYR A 596 -6.67 -5.38 -30.88
N ALA A 597 -6.14 -6.47 -30.29
CA ALA A 597 -5.72 -6.45 -28.90
C ALA A 597 -4.47 -5.57 -28.70
N GLN A 598 -3.56 -5.58 -29.68
CA GLN A 598 -2.40 -4.70 -29.71
C GLN A 598 -2.82 -3.24 -29.94
N PHE A 599 -3.83 -3.01 -30.77
CA PHE A 599 -4.43 -1.69 -30.93
C PHE A 599 -5.02 -1.15 -29.63
N LEU A 600 -5.87 -1.93 -28.94
CA LEU A 600 -6.45 -1.52 -27.66
C LEU A 600 -5.38 -1.20 -26.60
N ALA A 601 -4.28 -1.96 -26.57
CA ALA A 601 -3.18 -1.68 -25.65
C ALA A 601 -2.54 -0.32 -25.92
N LEU A 602 -2.35 0.06 -27.20
CA LEU A 602 -1.87 1.39 -27.56
C LEU A 602 -2.91 2.47 -27.26
N TYR A 603 -4.17 2.25 -27.66
CA TYR A 603 -5.26 3.20 -27.47
C TYR A 603 -5.41 3.59 -25.98
N HIS A 604 -5.39 2.61 -25.08
CA HIS A 604 -5.50 2.86 -23.63
C HIS A 604 -4.17 3.09 -22.90
N LEU A 605 -3.03 3.16 -23.61
CA LEU A 605 -1.68 3.26 -23.02
C LEU A 605 -1.43 2.20 -21.93
N ALA A 606 -1.88 0.97 -22.22
CA ALA A 606 -1.93 -0.14 -21.27
C ALA A 606 -0.60 -0.91 -21.21
N PRO A 607 -0.20 -1.42 -20.04
CA PRO A 607 1.04 -2.19 -19.88
C PRO A 607 0.97 -3.63 -20.42
N PHE A 608 -0.20 -4.07 -20.92
CA PHE A 608 -0.42 -5.40 -21.49
C PHE A 608 -1.45 -5.33 -22.63
N ALA A 609 -1.46 -6.37 -23.46
CA ALA A 609 -2.51 -6.63 -24.45
C ALA A 609 -3.23 -7.95 -24.14
N LEU A 610 -4.53 -8.01 -24.41
CA LEU A 610 -5.39 -9.20 -24.26
C LEU A 610 -5.43 -9.99 -25.58
N GLN A 611 -4.31 -10.62 -25.94
CA GLN A 611 -4.20 -11.32 -27.21
C GLN A 611 -5.09 -12.57 -27.25
N THR A 612 -5.80 -12.79 -28.35
CA THR A 612 -6.67 -13.95 -28.53
C THR A 612 -6.75 -14.42 -29.98
N ASP A 613 -6.73 -15.74 -30.16
CA ASP A 613 -7.03 -16.40 -31.44
C ASP A 613 -8.48 -16.92 -31.49
N ASN A 614 -9.29 -16.64 -30.47
CA ASN A 614 -10.68 -17.07 -30.40
C ASN A 614 -11.61 -16.02 -30.99
N GLU A 615 -12.35 -16.39 -32.04
CA GLU A 615 -13.29 -15.50 -32.72
C GLU A 615 -14.35 -14.89 -31.77
N GLY A 616 -14.85 -15.68 -30.82
CA GLY A 616 -15.84 -15.21 -29.84
C GLY A 616 -15.28 -14.17 -28.87
N ALA A 617 -14.07 -14.40 -28.37
CA ALA A 617 -13.38 -13.46 -27.49
C ALA A 617 -13.00 -12.16 -28.23
N LEU A 618 -12.52 -12.26 -29.47
CA LEU A 618 -12.23 -11.11 -30.32
C LEU A 618 -13.51 -10.32 -30.63
N ALA A 619 -14.60 -10.99 -30.99
CA ALA A 619 -15.89 -10.35 -31.22
C ALA A 619 -16.41 -9.66 -29.96
N ALA A 620 -16.20 -10.27 -28.78
CA ALA A 620 -16.58 -9.68 -27.51
C ALA A 620 -15.78 -8.41 -27.19
N LEU A 621 -14.45 -8.39 -27.46
CA LEU A 621 -13.62 -7.20 -27.34
C LEU A 621 -14.07 -6.09 -28.30
N LYS A 622 -14.34 -6.42 -29.57
CA LYS A 622 -14.86 -5.43 -30.55
C LYS A 622 -16.23 -4.88 -30.16
N ALA A 623 -17.08 -5.69 -29.53
CA ALA A 623 -18.41 -5.27 -29.10
C ALA A 623 -18.41 -4.29 -27.90
N VAL A 624 -17.29 -4.17 -27.17
CA VAL A 624 -17.15 -3.22 -26.05
C VAL A 624 -17.32 -1.79 -26.53
N ASP A 625 -16.67 -1.46 -27.65
CA ASP A 625 -16.80 -0.20 -28.36
C ASP A 625 -16.89 -0.48 -29.86
N LYS A 626 -18.13 -0.48 -30.35
CA LYS A 626 -18.41 -0.78 -31.76
C LYS A 626 -17.93 0.33 -32.68
N THR A 627 -17.97 1.58 -32.23
CA THR A 627 -17.51 2.72 -33.02
C THR A 627 -16.00 2.63 -33.22
N LEU A 628 -15.26 2.41 -32.14
CA LEU A 628 -13.81 2.25 -32.17
C LEU A 628 -13.37 1.06 -33.04
N SER A 629 -14.04 -0.08 -32.90
CA SER A 629 -13.71 -1.26 -33.72
C SER A 629 -14.04 -1.09 -35.19
N ASP A 630 -15.12 -0.37 -35.54
CA ASP A 630 -15.46 -0.05 -36.92
C ASP A 630 -14.44 0.90 -37.56
N GLN A 631 -14.04 1.95 -36.85
CA GLN A 631 -12.96 2.84 -37.29
C GLN A 631 -11.66 2.07 -37.56
N TRP A 632 -11.29 1.16 -36.65
CA TRP A 632 -10.09 0.33 -36.83
C TRP A 632 -10.21 -0.61 -38.04
N ASP A 633 -11.35 -1.27 -38.22
CA ASP A 633 -11.60 -2.14 -39.37
C ASP A 633 -11.58 -1.36 -40.70
N GLU A 634 -12.14 -0.15 -40.73
CA GLU A 634 -12.10 0.74 -41.90
C GLU A 634 -10.68 1.16 -42.26
N ASP A 635 -9.85 1.48 -41.27
CA ASP A 635 -8.46 1.90 -41.50
C ASP A 635 -7.57 0.82 -42.11
N ILE A 636 -7.87 -0.45 -41.85
CA ILE A 636 -7.12 -1.60 -42.39
C ILE A 636 -7.26 -1.68 -43.91
N GLU A 637 -8.42 -1.31 -44.43
CA GLU A 637 -8.73 -1.34 -45.86
C GLU A 637 -8.07 -0.18 -46.64
N LEU A 638 -7.52 0.81 -45.94
CA LEU A 638 -6.83 1.95 -46.54
C LEU A 638 -5.38 1.60 -46.92
N ASP A 639 -4.93 2.12 -48.06
CA ASP A 639 -3.51 2.08 -48.42
C ASP A 639 -2.68 3.05 -47.53
N PRO A 640 -1.35 2.88 -47.44
CA PRO A 640 -0.52 3.72 -46.57
C PRO A 640 -0.62 5.23 -46.84
N ASP A 641 -0.73 5.64 -48.11
CA ASP A 641 -0.84 7.06 -48.46
C ASP A 641 -2.19 7.63 -47.98
N GLN A 642 -3.26 6.85 -48.08
CA GLN A 642 -4.58 7.23 -47.57
C GLN A 642 -4.59 7.38 -46.04
N ARG A 643 -3.90 6.49 -45.34
CA ARG A 643 -3.75 6.57 -43.88
C ARG A 643 -2.96 7.80 -43.44
N ASP A 644 -1.93 8.17 -44.19
CA ASP A 644 -1.08 9.33 -43.87
C ASP A 644 -1.64 10.69 -44.36
N THR A 645 -2.63 10.68 -45.26
CA THR A 645 -3.30 11.88 -45.81
C THR A 645 -4.65 12.20 -45.19
N GLY A 646 -4.98 11.58 -44.05
CA GLY A 646 -6.14 11.96 -43.23
C GLY A 646 -7.44 11.26 -43.54
N LYS A 647 -7.41 10.12 -44.24
CA LYS A 647 -8.61 9.29 -44.39
C LYS A 647 -8.81 8.32 -43.24
N ALA A 648 -7.74 8.00 -42.51
CA ALA A 648 -7.80 7.09 -41.38
C ALA A 648 -8.24 7.81 -40.11
N ALA A 649 -8.96 7.11 -39.25
CA ALA A 649 -9.21 7.53 -37.87
C ALA A 649 -7.91 7.46 -37.04
N PHE A 650 -7.11 6.41 -37.26
CA PHE A 650 -5.82 6.20 -36.63
C PHE A 650 -4.75 6.06 -37.71
N SER A 651 -3.98 7.11 -37.99
CA SER A 651 -2.92 7.06 -38.99
C SER A 651 -1.76 6.13 -38.59
N ASP A 652 -0.90 5.75 -39.55
CA ASP A 652 0.31 4.97 -39.25
C ASP A 652 1.32 5.79 -38.41
N THR A 653 1.23 7.13 -38.47
CA THR A 653 2.00 8.02 -37.60
C THR A 653 1.44 8.04 -36.18
N TRP A 654 0.11 8.10 -36.02
CA TRP A 654 -0.54 7.96 -34.71
C TRP A 654 -0.12 6.66 -34.01
N LEU A 655 -0.19 5.52 -34.71
CA LEU A 655 0.21 4.22 -34.14
C LEU A 655 1.68 4.20 -33.70
N ARG A 656 2.57 4.79 -34.48
CA ARG A 656 4.00 4.86 -34.18
C ARG A 656 4.29 5.72 -32.97
N ASP A 657 3.68 6.90 -32.90
CA ASP A 657 3.89 7.83 -31.79
C ASP A 657 3.27 7.29 -30.50
N ARG A 658 2.11 6.63 -30.59
CA ARG A 658 1.48 5.98 -29.44
C ARG A 658 2.30 4.80 -28.92
N ALA A 659 2.90 4.02 -29.81
CA ALA A 659 3.80 2.93 -29.44
C ALA A 659 5.12 3.44 -28.83
N GLU A 660 5.68 4.53 -29.35
CA GLU A 660 6.86 5.17 -28.76
C GLU A 660 6.53 5.79 -27.39
N PHE A 661 5.33 6.36 -27.21
CA PHE A 661 4.86 6.84 -25.92
C PHE A 661 4.78 5.70 -24.90
N LEU A 662 4.15 4.57 -25.26
CA LEU A 662 4.06 3.40 -24.38
C LEU A 662 5.43 2.82 -24.04
N LYS A 663 6.34 2.73 -25.03
CA LYS A 663 7.71 2.26 -24.84
C LYS A 663 8.50 3.16 -23.88
N ARG A 664 8.32 4.48 -23.96
CA ARG A 664 8.91 5.43 -23.01
C ARG A 664 8.33 5.23 -21.61
N LYS A 665 7.00 5.15 -21.49
CA LYS A 665 6.33 4.84 -20.22
C LYS A 665 6.89 3.57 -19.57
N GLN A 666 7.01 2.49 -20.34
CA GLN A 666 7.63 1.24 -19.88
C GLN A 666 9.07 1.43 -19.43
N TRP A 667 9.88 2.20 -20.16
CA TRP A 667 11.26 2.49 -19.78
C TRP A 667 11.36 3.27 -18.46
N PHE A 668 10.51 4.28 -18.25
CA PHE A 668 10.48 5.04 -16.99
C PHE A 668 10.11 4.14 -15.81
N GLY A 669 9.08 3.30 -15.96
CA GLY A 669 8.74 2.29 -14.95
C GLY A 669 9.86 1.26 -14.74
N ASP A 670 10.53 0.83 -15.81
CA ASP A 670 11.63 -0.12 -15.72
C ASP A 670 12.85 0.40 -14.98
N ASN A 671 13.08 1.71 -15.04
CA ASN A 671 14.20 2.39 -14.41
C ASN A 671 13.81 3.08 -13.09
N ASN A 672 12.54 2.99 -12.69
CA ASN A 672 11.97 3.70 -11.55
C ASN A 672 12.31 5.20 -11.59
N ARG A 673 11.79 5.92 -12.58
CA ARG A 673 12.13 7.32 -12.87
C ARG A 673 10.89 8.16 -13.11
N ASP A 674 10.80 9.31 -12.45
CA ASP A 674 9.68 10.26 -12.59
C ASP A 674 9.72 10.94 -13.98
N PRO A 675 8.79 10.64 -14.89
CA PRO A 675 8.80 11.12 -16.25
C PRO A 675 8.52 12.63 -16.39
N GLU A 676 8.11 13.34 -15.34
CA GLU A 676 7.85 14.78 -15.36
C GLU A 676 8.93 15.62 -14.66
N LYS A 677 9.75 15.01 -13.79
CA LYS A 677 10.72 15.73 -12.95
C LYS A 677 12.20 15.41 -13.23
N GLU A 678 12.50 14.56 -14.20
CA GLU A 678 13.87 14.26 -14.61
C GLU A 678 14.56 15.53 -15.16
N LYS A 679 15.47 16.10 -14.37
CA LYS A 679 16.33 17.20 -14.80
C LYS A 679 17.47 16.66 -15.63
N LEU A 680 17.68 17.22 -16.81
CA LEU A 680 18.83 16.90 -17.66
C LEU A 680 20.15 17.09 -16.90
N ASP A 681 20.93 16.02 -16.76
CA ASP A 681 22.31 16.01 -16.28
C ASP A 681 23.21 15.47 -17.39
N GLU A 682 23.71 16.39 -18.23
CA GLU A 682 24.57 16.08 -19.39
C GLU A 682 25.81 15.23 -19.05
N ALA A 683 26.23 15.19 -17.78
CA ALA A 683 27.36 14.38 -17.33
C ALA A 683 26.98 12.94 -16.95
N LYS A 684 25.71 12.66 -16.66
CA LYS A 684 25.23 11.33 -16.21
C LYS A 684 24.25 10.68 -17.18
N ASP A 685 23.49 11.48 -17.92
CA ASP A 685 22.45 10.98 -18.79
C ASP A 685 23.03 10.40 -20.07
N THR A 686 22.72 9.13 -20.30
CA THR A 686 23.23 8.36 -21.45
C THR A 686 22.12 7.76 -22.29
N HIS A 687 20.88 7.74 -21.78
CA HIS A 687 19.73 7.27 -22.52
C HIS A 687 19.06 8.43 -23.28
N THR A 688 18.60 8.15 -24.50
CA THR A 688 17.96 9.18 -25.36
C THR A 688 16.73 9.80 -24.70
N TYR A 689 15.94 9.01 -23.96
CA TYR A 689 14.74 9.49 -23.25
C TYR A 689 15.01 10.50 -22.15
N GLN A 690 16.24 10.60 -21.65
CA GLN A 690 16.64 11.60 -20.67
C GLN A 690 17.22 12.87 -21.32
N THR A 691 17.71 12.74 -22.56
CA THR A 691 18.47 13.80 -23.25
C THR A 691 17.67 14.50 -24.35
N GLU A 692 16.56 13.93 -24.79
CA GLU A 692 15.67 14.53 -25.77
C GLU A 692 14.67 15.51 -25.14
N SER A 693 14.54 16.70 -25.73
CA SER A 693 13.55 17.71 -25.34
C SER A 693 12.18 17.40 -25.96
N THR A 694 11.38 16.58 -25.27
CA THR A 694 10.07 16.12 -25.75
C THR A 694 9.02 16.15 -24.65
N TYR A 695 7.78 16.39 -25.03
CA TYR A 695 6.61 16.37 -24.16
C TYR A 695 5.56 15.41 -24.74
N TYR A 696 5.20 14.37 -23.99
CA TYR A 696 4.08 13.49 -24.32
C TYR A 696 2.97 13.68 -23.31
N GLU A 697 1.72 13.72 -23.78
CA GLU A 697 0.55 13.77 -22.92
C GLU A 697 -0.59 12.95 -23.49
N ASP A 698 -1.20 12.14 -22.63
CA ASP A 698 -2.47 11.47 -22.90
C ASP A 698 -3.56 12.14 -22.08
N LEU A 699 -4.43 12.93 -22.70
CA LEU A 699 -5.46 13.69 -21.99
C LEU A 699 -6.49 12.75 -21.34
N ALA A 700 -6.77 11.61 -21.98
CA ALA A 700 -7.73 10.63 -21.48
C ALA A 700 -7.31 10.00 -20.14
N SER A 701 -6.03 9.63 -19.98
CA SER A 701 -5.51 9.13 -18.72
C SER A 701 -4.95 10.20 -17.79
N GLY A 702 -4.58 11.36 -18.32
CA GLY A 702 -3.82 12.40 -17.62
C GLY A 702 -2.32 12.12 -17.54
N TYR A 703 -1.84 11.01 -18.14
CA TYR A 703 -0.43 10.61 -18.06
C TYR A 703 0.47 11.50 -18.91
N ARG A 704 1.62 11.91 -18.36
CA ARG A 704 2.54 12.85 -18.99
C ARG A 704 3.98 12.36 -18.91
N ILE A 705 4.76 12.69 -19.94
CA ILE A 705 6.21 12.60 -19.93
C ILE A 705 6.75 13.94 -20.40
N ALA A 706 7.59 14.58 -19.60
CA ALA A 706 8.19 15.85 -19.89
C ALA A 706 9.70 15.75 -19.66
N GLN A 707 10.50 15.77 -20.74
CA GLN A 707 11.93 15.44 -20.71
C GLN A 707 12.78 16.51 -21.40
N GLY A 708 14.06 16.60 -21.01
CA GLY A 708 15.05 17.44 -21.68
C GLY A 708 14.79 18.95 -21.59
N PHE A 709 13.93 19.39 -20.68
CA PHE A 709 13.68 20.82 -20.42
C PHE A 709 14.01 21.21 -18.97
N ASP A 710 14.38 22.48 -18.77
CA ASP A 710 14.76 23.03 -17.47
C ASP A 710 13.85 24.24 -17.20
N PRO A 711 12.77 24.07 -16.41
CA PRO A 711 11.78 25.13 -16.19
C PRO A 711 12.38 26.37 -15.51
N ASP A 712 13.55 26.24 -14.88
CA ASP A 712 14.27 27.34 -14.23
C ASP A 712 15.13 28.16 -15.23
N LYS A 713 15.30 27.68 -16.47
CA LYS A 713 16.01 28.38 -17.54
C LYS A 713 15.04 29.02 -18.54
N ALA A 714 15.10 30.35 -18.63
CA ALA A 714 14.27 31.12 -19.56
C ALA A 714 14.43 30.76 -21.06
N SER A 715 15.53 30.09 -21.42
CA SER A 715 15.83 29.59 -22.77
C SER A 715 15.33 28.17 -23.04
N ASN A 716 14.69 27.50 -22.06
CA ASN A 716 14.31 26.09 -22.11
C ASN A 716 12.89 25.89 -21.54
N LYS A 717 11.90 26.52 -22.18
CA LYS A 717 10.51 26.54 -21.75
C LYS A 717 9.71 25.43 -22.44
N LEU A 718 8.58 25.03 -21.85
CA LEU A 718 7.70 23.99 -22.41
C LEU A 718 7.19 24.32 -23.83
N ASP A 719 7.11 25.59 -24.22
CA ASP A 719 6.75 26.01 -25.58
C ASP A 719 7.89 25.89 -26.59
N THR A 720 9.08 25.41 -26.19
CA THR A 720 10.24 25.19 -27.07
C THR A 720 10.59 23.70 -27.25
N VAL A 721 9.79 22.80 -26.66
CA VAL A 721 9.97 21.34 -26.81
C VAL A 721 8.90 20.76 -27.71
N LYS A 722 9.22 19.67 -28.40
CA LYS A 722 8.28 19.00 -29.31
C LYS A 722 7.19 18.27 -28.51
N HIS A 723 5.93 18.55 -28.82
CA HIS A 723 4.75 18.00 -28.18
C HIS A 723 4.17 16.84 -28.98
N TYR A 724 3.81 15.78 -28.27
CA TYR A 724 3.03 14.63 -28.74
C TYR A 724 1.81 14.52 -27.83
N ARG A 725 0.69 15.10 -28.25
CA ARG A 725 -0.52 15.20 -27.39
C ARG A 725 -1.66 14.41 -28.02
N PHE A 726 -2.25 13.54 -27.21
CA PHE A 726 -3.35 12.67 -27.60
C PHE A 726 -4.59 13.05 -26.79
N GLY A 727 -5.65 13.48 -27.47
CA GLY A 727 -6.96 13.67 -26.87
C GLY A 727 -7.66 12.34 -26.59
N GLY A 728 -8.91 12.44 -26.17
CA GLY A 728 -9.73 11.35 -25.70
C GLY A 728 -10.97 11.12 -26.55
N THR A 729 -12.09 10.85 -25.87
CA THR A 729 -13.39 10.56 -26.49
C THR A 729 -14.37 11.74 -26.43
N GLY A 730 -13.90 12.89 -25.95
CA GLY A 730 -14.70 14.09 -25.77
C GLY A 730 -14.05 15.26 -26.50
N ASN A 731 -14.78 16.39 -26.56
CA ASN A 731 -14.29 17.58 -27.24
C ASN A 731 -13.08 18.18 -26.51
N ASP A 732 -11.91 18.05 -27.10
CA ASP A 732 -10.63 18.44 -26.54
C ASP A 732 -10.11 19.77 -27.10
N ALA A 733 -9.33 20.47 -26.28
CA ALA A 733 -8.61 21.68 -26.70
C ALA A 733 -7.11 21.44 -26.54
N ILE A 734 -6.43 21.22 -27.65
CA ILE A 734 -5.01 20.84 -27.68
C ILE A 734 -4.21 21.95 -28.34
N THR A 735 -3.15 22.40 -27.67
CA THR A 735 -2.26 23.47 -28.15
C THR A 735 -0.81 23.01 -28.06
N GLY A 736 -0.05 23.24 -29.14
CA GLY A 736 1.38 22.98 -29.24
C GLY A 736 2.27 24.09 -28.67
N GLY A 737 3.56 23.97 -28.94
CA GLY A 737 4.62 24.95 -28.71
C GLY A 737 4.96 25.78 -29.95
N ASN A 738 6.21 26.24 -30.03
CA ASN A 738 6.75 27.02 -31.15
C ASN A 738 7.72 26.18 -32.00
N VAL A 739 7.55 24.86 -32.01
CA VAL A 739 8.37 23.86 -32.72
C VAL A 739 7.46 22.82 -33.37
N ASP A 740 8.00 21.94 -34.22
CA ASP A 740 7.22 20.96 -34.97
C ASP A 740 6.53 19.92 -34.08
N ASP A 741 5.24 20.08 -33.81
CA ASP A 741 4.45 19.26 -32.89
C ASP A 741 3.56 18.23 -33.58
N HIS A 742 3.15 17.20 -32.84
CA HIS A 742 2.18 16.18 -33.26
C HIS A 742 0.98 16.22 -32.30
N LEU A 743 -0.16 16.71 -32.79
CA LEU A 743 -1.39 16.87 -32.01
C LEU A 743 -2.49 16.00 -32.61
N TYR A 744 -3.10 15.16 -31.77
CA TYR A 744 -4.15 14.21 -32.13
C TYR A 744 -5.40 14.51 -31.30
N GLY A 745 -6.52 14.87 -31.95
CA GLY A 745 -7.79 15.19 -31.30
C GLY A 745 -8.47 13.95 -30.71
N GLY A 746 -8.73 12.94 -31.53
CA GLY A 746 -9.35 11.69 -31.07
C GLY A 746 -10.79 11.60 -31.53
N ASP A 747 -11.70 11.17 -30.65
CA ASP A 747 -13.14 11.25 -30.93
C ASP A 747 -13.71 12.51 -30.27
N GLY A 748 -14.61 13.20 -30.96
CA GLY A 748 -15.21 14.43 -30.47
C GLY A 748 -15.04 15.57 -31.46
N ASN A 749 -15.52 16.76 -31.10
CA ASN A 749 -15.31 17.96 -31.89
C ASN A 749 -14.16 18.76 -31.28
N ASP A 750 -12.96 18.57 -31.81
CA ASP A 750 -11.73 19.03 -31.17
C ASP A 750 -11.24 20.39 -31.70
N GLN A 751 -10.49 21.09 -30.87
CA GLN A 751 -9.82 22.34 -31.20
C GLN A 751 -8.30 22.15 -31.12
N LEU A 752 -7.63 22.11 -32.27
CA LEU A 752 -6.20 21.88 -32.37
C LEU A 752 -5.46 23.17 -32.79
N SER A 753 -4.45 23.58 -32.04
CA SER A 753 -3.63 24.75 -32.35
C SER A 753 -2.14 24.40 -32.28
N GLY A 754 -1.52 24.16 -33.45
CA GLY A 754 -0.08 23.88 -33.54
C GLY A 754 0.83 25.04 -33.08
N ARG A 755 0.34 26.29 -33.21
CA ARG A 755 1.10 27.53 -32.97
C ARG A 755 2.24 27.71 -33.98
N GLY A 756 3.50 27.52 -33.60
CA GLY A 756 4.66 27.78 -34.47
C GLY A 756 5.40 26.48 -34.75
N GLY A 757 6.00 26.35 -35.93
CA GLY A 757 6.63 25.09 -36.36
C GLY A 757 5.89 24.47 -37.55
N ASP A 758 6.45 23.39 -38.09
CA ASP A 758 5.80 22.56 -39.11
C ASP A 758 5.04 21.42 -38.42
N ASP A 759 3.85 21.73 -37.91
CA ASP A 759 3.05 20.81 -37.10
C ASP A 759 2.28 19.75 -37.90
N ARG A 760 2.02 18.63 -37.24
CA ARG A 760 1.08 17.59 -37.65
C ARG A 760 -0.16 17.66 -36.77
N LEU A 761 -1.29 17.97 -37.39
CA LEU A 761 -2.60 18.02 -36.72
C LEU A 761 -3.51 16.96 -37.34
N GLU A 762 -4.01 16.05 -36.49
CA GLU A 762 -5.01 15.05 -36.84
C GLU A 762 -6.22 15.25 -35.92
N GLY A 763 -7.35 15.67 -36.49
CA GLY A 763 -8.60 15.85 -35.74
C GLY A 763 -9.14 14.52 -35.21
N GLY A 764 -9.17 13.50 -36.07
CA GLY A 764 -9.78 12.21 -35.75
C GLY A 764 -11.25 12.19 -36.17
N ALA A 765 -12.12 11.65 -35.32
CA ALA A 765 -13.53 11.48 -35.62
C ALA A 765 -14.38 12.59 -35.00
N GLY A 766 -14.99 13.42 -35.84
CA GLY A 766 -15.92 14.47 -35.45
C GLY A 766 -15.75 15.72 -36.30
N ASP A 767 -16.37 16.82 -35.86
CA ASP A 767 -16.27 18.12 -36.51
C ASP A 767 -15.17 18.96 -35.85
N ASP A 768 -13.92 18.76 -36.30
CA ASP A 768 -12.74 19.38 -35.70
C ASP A 768 -12.40 20.75 -36.29
N ALA A 769 -11.73 21.58 -35.50
CA ALA A 769 -11.25 22.90 -35.89
C ALA A 769 -9.75 23.07 -35.62
N ALA A 770 -9.03 23.67 -36.57
CA ALA A 770 -7.65 24.11 -36.40
C ALA A 770 -7.57 25.63 -36.16
N GLY A 771 -6.89 26.06 -35.09
CA GLY A 771 -6.74 27.47 -34.67
C GLY A 771 -5.68 28.30 -35.44
N GLU A 772 -5.67 29.63 -35.24
CA GLU A 772 -4.84 30.60 -35.98
C GLU A 772 -3.33 30.31 -35.95
N PHE A 773 -2.70 30.46 -37.12
CA PHE A 773 -1.31 30.11 -37.54
C PHE A 773 -1.08 28.74 -38.20
N ALA A 774 -2.12 27.90 -38.36
CA ALA A 774 -2.07 26.77 -39.30
C ALA A 774 -2.36 27.24 -40.75
N THR A 775 -1.51 26.91 -41.73
CA THR A 775 -1.90 27.06 -43.14
C THR A 775 -2.97 26.03 -43.51
N VAL A 776 -4.20 26.51 -43.69
CA VAL A 776 -5.37 25.74 -44.12
C VAL A 776 -5.35 25.59 -45.65
N PHE A 777 -5.37 24.35 -46.16
CA PHE A 777 -5.93 24.07 -47.49
C PHE A 777 -7.23 23.29 -47.31
N ALA A 778 -8.34 24.02 -47.27
CA ALA A 778 -9.68 23.46 -47.32
C ALA A 778 -9.90 22.81 -48.69
N ASN A 779 -10.32 21.54 -48.73
CA ASN A 779 -10.82 20.95 -49.96
C ASN A 779 -12.28 21.40 -50.16
N SER A 780 -12.46 22.40 -51.02
CA SER A 780 -13.78 22.82 -51.48
C SER A 780 -14.35 21.77 -52.44
N ALA A 781 -15.37 21.04 -52.02
CA ALA A 781 -16.33 20.44 -52.95
C ALA A 781 -17.73 20.47 -52.32
N SER A 782 -18.52 21.45 -52.76
CA SER A 782 -19.95 21.61 -52.51
C SER A 782 -20.76 20.33 -52.75
N ARG A 783 -21.75 20.02 -51.89
CA ARG A 783 -23.11 19.57 -52.29
C ARG A 783 -24.12 19.52 -51.10
N PRO A 784 -25.44 19.55 -51.39
CA PRO A 784 -26.49 20.00 -50.46
C PRO A 784 -27.03 18.90 -49.54
N ALA A 785 -27.67 19.35 -48.46
CA ALA A 785 -28.33 18.56 -47.43
C ALA A 785 -29.27 17.47 -47.99
N ALA A 786 -29.00 16.21 -47.63
CA ALA A 786 -29.95 15.16 -47.23
C ALA A 786 -29.28 13.78 -47.27
N ALA A 787 -28.70 13.34 -46.14
CA ALA A 787 -28.59 11.97 -45.64
C ALA A 787 -27.53 11.95 -44.52
N SER A 788 -27.90 11.41 -43.36
CA SER A 788 -27.01 11.16 -42.21
C SER A 788 -25.85 10.25 -42.61
N GLY A 789 -24.65 10.80 -42.70
CA GLY A 789 -23.39 10.10 -42.94
C GLY A 789 -22.25 10.97 -42.45
N CYS A 790 -21.36 10.38 -41.64
CA CYS A 790 -20.31 11.03 -40.85
C CYS A 790 -19.48 12.08 -41.62
N ALA A 791 -19.23 13.22 -40.98
CA ALA A 791 -18.22 14.18 -41.41
C ALA A 791 -16.84 13.50 -41.38
N LYS A 792 -15.97 13.87 -42.34
CA LYS A 792 -14.66 13.23 -42.59
C LYS A 792 -13.53 14.03 -41.94
N PRO A 793 -12.37 13.39 -41.62
CA PRO A 793 -11.33 13.98 -40.79
C PRO A 793 -10.62 15.17 -41.45
N LEU A 794 -10.21 16.13 -40.62
CA LEU A 794 -9.15 17.09 -40.94
C LEU A 794 -7.79 16.42 -40.67
N ALA A 795 -7.00 16.17 -41.70
CA ALA A 795 -5.55 16.00 -41.55
C ALA A 795 -4.81 17.05 -42.38
N VAL A 796 -3.93 17.78 -41.71
CA VAL A 796 -3.02 18.73 -42.36
C VAL A 796 -1.62 18.12 -42.30
N THR A 797 -1.18 17.52 -43.41
CA THR A 797 0.07 16.75 -43.41
C THR A 797 1.34 17.57 -43.74
N ARG A 798 1.29 18.91 -43.82
CA ARG A 798 2.50 19.78 -43.94
C ARG A 798 2.14 21.27 -44.02
N CYS A 799 2.64 22.07 -43.07
CA CYS A 799 2.84 23.50 -43.29
C CYS A 799 4.27 23.72 -43.81
N ARG A 800 4.49 24.72 -44.68
CA ARG A 800 5.82 25.25 -45.02
C ARG A 800 5.70 26.76 -44.94
N SER A 801 6.14 27.38 -43.86
CA SER A 801 6.25 28.84 -43.85
C SER A 801 7.54 29.26 -44.58
N HIS A 802 7.41 29.71 -45.84
CA HIS A 802 8.36 30.68 -46.38
C HIS A 802 8.08 32.03 -45.72
N SER A 803 9.00 32.52 -44.92
CA SER A 803 8.94 33.87 -44.37
C SER A 803 9.17 34.91 -45.50
N PRO A 804 8.31 35.94 -45.67
CA PRO A 804 8.57 37.03 -46.60
C PRO A 804 9.55 38.03 -45.97
N ASP A 805 10.68 38.26 -46.65
CA ASP A 805 11.71 39.25 -46.29
C ASP A 805 11.12 40.63 -46.00
N ALA A 806 11.32 41.12 -44.77
CA ALA A 806 11.15 42.53 -44.41
C ALA A 806 12.46 43.28 -44.68
N GLY A 807 12.45 44.11 -45.72
CA GLY A 807 13.62 44.85 -46.19
C GLY A 807 14.23 45.81 -45.17
N LYS A 808 15.57 45.84 -45.14
CA LYS A 808 16.37 47.02 -44.78
C LYS A 808 17.56 47.18 -45.73
N LYS A 809 17.84 48.45 -46.00
CA LYS A 809 18.62 49.04 -47.09
C LYS A 809 20.11 48.67 -47.13
N GLU A 810 20.57 48.53 -48.37
CA GLU A 810 21.89 48.76 -48.99
C GLU A 810 23.13 49.07 -48.12
N GLY A 811 24.19 48.29 -48.42
CA GLY A 811 25.59 48.61 -48.18
C GLY A 811 26.51 47.60 -48.90
N SER A 812 26.98 47.98 -50.09
CA SER A 812 28.02 47.42 -50.99
C SER A 812 29.05 46.45 -50.35
N THR A 813 29.54 45.33 -50.92
CA THR A 813 30.04 45.02 -52.28
C THR A 813 30.19 43.48 -52.49
N LYS A 814 29.95 43.01 -53.73
CA LYS A 814 30.14 41.65 -54.33
C LYS A 814 31.61 41.10 -54.30
N PRO A 815 31.92 39.92 -54.91
CA PRO A 815 31.37 38.55 -54.84
C PRO A 815 32.51 37.52 -54.55
N THR A 816 32.29 36.24 -54.23
CA THR A 816 32.24 35.11 -55.20
C THR A 816 31.92 33.79 -54.49
N SER A 817 30.95 33.07 -55.02
CA SER A 817 30.71 31.61 -54.89
C SER A 817 31.66 30.82 -55.82
N PRO A 818 31.62 29.47 -55.94
CA PRO A 818 31.09 28.43 -55.04
C PRO A 818 31.93 27.12 -55.01
N SER A 819 31.44 26.13 -54.24
CA SER A 819 31.25 24.72 -54.66
C SER A 819 32.26 23.60 -54.30
N ARG A 820 31.62 22.42 -54.11
CA ARG A 820 32.06 21.00 -54.20
C ARG A 820 32.54 20.36 -52.90
N GLN A 821 31.79 19.43 -52.29
CA GLN A 821 31.53 18.01 -52.69
C GLN A 821 32.79 17.23 -53.11
N LEU A 822 33.16 16.22 -52.30
CA LEU A 822 33.50 14.82 -52.67
C LEU A 822 33.95 14.10 -51.37
N ARG A 823 33.21 13.12 -50.82
CA ARG A 823 33.25 11.66 -51.08
C ARG A 823 34.64 11.00 -51.13
N LEU A 824 34.78 10.04 -50.21
CA LEU A 824 35.34 8.68 -50.32
C LEU A 824 36.86 8.49 -50.53
N ALA A 825 37.45 8.01 -49.44
CA ALA A 825 38.14 6.73 -49.29
C ALA A 825 39.48 6.48 -49.98
N ASN A 826 40.31 5.81 -49.17
CA ASN A 826 41.21 4.69 -49.46
C ASN A 826 42.68 4.91 -49.12
N SER A 827 43.21 3.79 -48.62
CA SER A 827 44.56 3.27 -48.81
C SER A 827 45.59 3.72 -47.77
N LEU A 828 46.53 2.90 -47.33
CA LEU A 828 46.85 1.48 -47.56
C LEU A 828 48.10 1.22 -46.67
N LEU A 829 48.48 -0.05 -46.59
CA LEU A 829 49.87 -0.52 -46.56
C LEU A 829 50.67 -0.42 -45.26
N ARG A 830 50.94 -1.63 -44.73
CA ARG A 830 52.27 -2.18 -44.33
C ARG A 830 53.05 -1.38 -43.26
N ARG A 831 53.60 -1.98 -42.21
CA ARG A 831 54.51 -3.14 -42.22
C ARG A 831 54.83 -3.51 -40.77
N ARG A 832 55.04 -4.81 -40.55
CA ARG A 832 55.58 -5.46 -39.34
C ARG A 832 56.79 -4.73 -38.74
N VAL A 833 56.88 -4.70 -37.40
CA VAL A 833 58.05 -5.22 -36.66
C VAL A 833 57.57 -5.86 -35.36
N SER A 834 58.06 -7.08 -35.16
CA SER A 834 57.94 -7.99 -34.03
C SER A 834 58.89 -7.65 -32.88
N MET A 835 58.47 -7.91 -31.63
CA MET A 835 59.17 -8.67 -30.57
C MET A 835 58.36 -8.48 -29.27
N ARG A 836 57.70 -9.51 -28.71
CA ARG A 836 58.23 -10.52 -27.76
C ARG A 836 59.12 -9.87 -26.67
N ALA A 837 58.98 -10.11 -25.38
CA ALA A 837 58.18 -11.02 -24.57
C ALA A 837 58.52 -10.73 -23.08
N VAL A 838 57.91 -11.50 -22.17
CA VAL A 838 58.35 -11.84 -20.79
C VAL A 838 57.91 -10.84 -19.70
N GLN A 839 56.91 -11.15 -18.87
CA GLN A 839 56.84 -12.01 -17.66
C GLN A 839 57.60 -11.48 -16.41
N GLY A 840 56.91 -11.51 -15.25
CA GLY A 840 57.47 -11.39 -13.89
C GLY A 840 56.83 -10.23 -13.11
N ALA A 841 55.81 -10.41 -12.27
CA ALA A 841 55.73 -11.10 -10.97
C ALA A 841 56.23 -10.26 -9.76
N HIS A 842 55.37 -10.24 -8.72
CA HIS A 842 55.58 -10.00 -7.29
C HIS A 842 55.55 -8.59 -6.66
N ALA A 843 54.48 -8.38 -5.88
CA ALA A 843 54.43 -8.12 -4.43
C ALA A 843 55.18 -6.92 -3.79
N GLY A 844 54.48 -6.17 -2.93
CA GLY A 844 55.12 -5.41 -1.84
C GLY A 844 54.36 -4.18 -1.33
N ALA A 845 53.79 -4.34 -0.13
CA ALA A 845 53.15 -3.40 0.80
C ALA A 845 53.69 -1.94 0.94
N TRP A 846 52.74 -1.01 1.22
CA TRP A 846 52.69 0.11 2.22
C TRP A 846 53.91 1.07 2.38
N PRO A 847 53.87 2.23 3.12
CA PRO A 847 52.81 2.88 3.92
C PRO A 847 52.66 4.43 3.80
N ALA A 848 51.57 4.94 4.39
CA ALA A 848 51.37 6.10 5.29
C ALA A 848 52.04 7.50 5.15
N SER A 849 51.19 8.50 5.43
CA SER A 849 51.32 9.64 6.41
C SER A 849 52.01 10.97 6.05
N PHE A 850 51.27 12.09 6.26
CA PHE A 850 51.55 13.27 7.14
C PHE A 850 50.64 14.47 6.70
N ARG A 851 49.63 14.93 7.48
CA ARG A 851 49.61 16.01 8.50
C ARG A 851 50.35 17.31 8.15
N LEU A 852 49.62 18.45 8.19
CA LEU A 852 49.80 19.51 9.22
C LEU A 852 48.72 20.60 9.15
N ALA A 853 48.48 21.21 10.32
CA ALA A 853 47.43 22.17 10.67
C ALA A 853 48.02 23.56 10.99
N HIS A 854 47.18 24.61 11.05
CA HIS A 854 47.11 25.63 12.13
C HIS A 854 46.12 26.76 11.72
N SER A 855 45.04 27.05 12.49
CA SER A 855 44.92 27.98 13.65
C SER A 855 44.60 29.44 13.20
N LEU A 856 43.80 30.31 13.86
CA LEU A 856 43.36 30.45 15.26
C LEU A 856 42.42 31.70 15.39
N ARG A 857 41.59 31.71 16.46
CA ARG A 857 41.04 32.82 17.31
C ARG A 857 39.53 33.16 17.29
N ARG A 858 39.02 33.27 18.52
CA ARG A 858 37.67 33.55 19.11
C ARG A 858 37.57 35.04 19.59
N PRO A 859 36.64 35.48 20.49
CA PRO A 859 35.16 35.42 20.57
C PRO A 859 34.50 36.81 20.92
N GLY A 860 33.17 36.90 21.00
CA GLY A 860 32.47 38.04 21.64
C GLY A 860 30.96 37.83 21.87
N SER A 861 30.51 38.16 23.08
CA SER A 861 29.18 38.01 23.71
C SER A 861 28.15 39.11 23.40
N GLY A 862 26.85 38.86 23.61
CA GLY A 862 25.82 39.91 23.74
C GLY A 862 24.41 39.40 24.02
N VAL A 863 23.76 39.96 25.04
CA VAL A 863 22.46 39.58 25.65
C VAL A 863 21.39 40.62 25.32
N ARG A 864 20.09 40.21 25.45
CA ARG A 864 18.89 40.97 25.90
C ARG A 864 17.90 41.50 24.85
N GLY A 865 16.60 41.26 25.10
CA GLY A 865 15.50 42.12 24.60
C GLY A 865 14.11 41.47 24.49
N GLU A 866 13.35 41.44 25.59
CA GLU A 866 11.90 41.21 25.64
C GLU A 866 11.09 42.32 24.91
N ARG A 867 9.91 41.99 24.36
CA ARG A 867 8.65 42.70 24.68
C ARG A 867 7.39 41.97 24.21
N GLU A 868 6.42 41.96 25.11
CA GLU A 868 5.08 41.38 25.05
C GLU A 868 4.00 42.36 24.50
N TRP A 869 2.78 41.79 24.36
CA TRP A 869 1.42 42.34 24.48
C TRP A 869 0.79 43.19 23.36
N GLY A 870 -0.45 42.80 23.00
CA GLY A 870 -1.47 43.76 22.54
C GLY A 870 -2.59 43.20 21.64
N ALA A 871 -3.55 42.46 22.21
CA ALA A 871 -4.86 42.21 21.60
C ALA A 871 -5.74 43.49 21.62
N ILE A 872 -6.79 43.55 20.75
CA ILE A 872 -8.21 43.90 21.07
C ILE A 872 -9.00 44.57 19.90
N LEU A 873 -10.16 43.95 19.60
CA LEU A 873 -11.48 44.43 19.11
C LEU A 873 -11.84 44.69 17.62
N LYS A 874 -12.71 43.79 17.12
CA LYS A 874 -14.06 43.97 16.53
C LYS A 874 -14.47 45.33 15.93
N ALA A 875 -14.99 45.28 14.69
CA ALA A 875 -16.25 45.95 14.30
C ALA A 875 -16.89 45.30 13.05
N LYS A 876 -18.22 45.15 13.09
CA LYS A 876 -19.15 44.76 12.00
C LYS A 876 -19.41 45.94 11.05
N ALA A 877 -19.75 45.65 9.78
CA ALA A 877 -20.97 46.15 9.08
C ALA A 877 -20.97 45.74 7.58
N ASP A 878 -22.16 45.34 7.10
CA ASP A 878 -22.55 44.85 5.76
C ASP A 878 -22.63 45.97 4.66
N PRO A 879 -23.43 45.85 3.57
CA PRO A 879 -23.10 45.25 2.27
C PRO A 879 -23.38 46.22 1.08
N CYS A 880 -23.19 45.80 -0.17
CA CYS A 880 -23.74 46.52 -1.34
C CYS A 880 -24.19 45.56 -2.45
N GLU A 881 -25.49 45.65 -2.78
CA GLU A 881 -26.20 45.04 -3.90
C GLU A 881 -25.97 45.79 -5.23
N SER A 882 -26.28 45.09 -6.35
CA SER A 882 -27.16 45.49 -7.47
C SER A 882 -26.57 45.01 -8.82
N ARG A 883 -27.32 44.50 -9.82
CA ARG A 883 -28.72 44.72 -10.24
C ARG A 883 -29.36 43.50 -10.93
N ARG A 884 -30.69 43.51 -10.86
CA ARG A 884 -31.72 42.70 -11.55
C ARG A 884 -31.76 42.93 -13.07
N TRP A 885 -32.29 41.92 -13.78
CA TRP A 885 -33.36 42.07 -14.78
C TRP A 885 -34.46 41.01 -14.54
N ARG A 886 -35.71 41.48 -14.54
CA ARG A 886 -37.03 40.82 -14.62
C ARG A 886 -37.49 40.92 -16.10
N ASP A 887 -38.48 40.25 -16.69
CA ASP A 887 -39.57 39.32 -16.36
C ASP A 887 -39.96 38.64 -17.69
N GLY A 888 -40.71 37.54 -17.65
CA GLY A 888 -41.36 36.95 -18.83
C GLY A 888 -42.18 35.71 -18.50
N ASP A 889 -43.42 35.94 -18.04
CA ASP A 889 -44.42 34.94 -17.66
C ASP A 889 -44.88 34.01 -18.79
N GLY A 890 -45.34 32.79 -18.42
CA GLY A 890 -46.02 31.84 -19.29
C GLY A 890 -46.63 30.66 -18.51
N GLU A 891 -47.91 30.77 -18.22
CA GLU A 891 -48.75 29.96 -17.33
C GLU A 891 -49.22 28.58 -17.87
N PHE A 892 -49.63 27.71 -16.92
CA PHE A 892 -50.61 26.60 -16.98
C PHE A 892 -50.36 25.32 -17.80
N ALA A 893 -50.26 24.18 -17.11
CA ALA A 893 -51.31 23.13 -17.13
C ALA A 893 -51.14 22.07 -16.02
N LYS A 894 -52.29 21.61 -15.51
CA LYS A 894 -52.52 20.67 -14.41
C LYS A 894 -52.33 19.22 -14.87
N HIS A 895 -51.90 18.32 -13.96
CA HIS A 895 -52.63 17.07 -13.70
C HIS A 895 -52.27 16.45 -12.35
N ARG A 896 -53.27 16.41 -11.45
CA ARG A 896 -53.39 15.45 -10.35
C ARG A 896 -54.00 14.16 -10.91
N ILE A 897 -53.44 13.01 -10.55
CA ILE A 897 -54.21 11.80 -10.21
C ILE A 897 -53.56 11.19 -8.96
N ALA A 898 -54.35 11.03 -7.91
CA ALA A 898 -53.99 10.48 -6.61
C ALA A 898 -54.25 8.94 -6.59
N PRO A 899 -53.70 8.21 -5.60
CA PRO A 899 -53.68 6.75 -5.55
C PRO A 899 -54.94 6.14 -4.90
N SER A 900 -55.24 4.89 -5.23
CA SER A 900 -56.31 4.09 -4.61
C SER A 900 -55.84 3.35 -3.36
N ALA A 901 -56.77 3.25 -2.40
CA ALA A 901 -56.61 2.75 -1.05
C ALA A 901 -57.29 1.38 -0.84
N GLY A 902 -56.95 0.73 0.28
CA GLY A 902 -57.80 -0.19 1.05
C GLY A 902 -57.23 -0.28 2.47
N CYS A 903 -57.76 0.46 3.45
CA CYS A 903 -58.77 0.05 4.48
C CYS A 903 -58.28 -1.10 5.37
N ALA A 904 -58.22 -1.04 6.70
CA ALA A 904 -59.14 -0.48 7.73
C ALA A 904 -58.37 -0.31 9.07
N ALA A 905 -58.82 0.28 10.19
CA ALA A 905 -59.87 1.21 10.61
C ALA A 905 -59.60 1.61 12.09
N MET A 906 -59.72 2.90 12.41
CA MET A 906 -60.41 3.51 13.58
C MET A 906 -59.83 3.27 15.01
N GLN A 907 -59.79 4.21 15.96
CA GLN A 907 -60.57 5.44 16.18
C GLN A 907 -59.84 6.40 17.16
N SER A 908 -60.21 7.68 17.04
CA SER A 908 -59.69 8.94 17.59
C SER A 908 -60.25 9.39 18.95
N ARG A 909 -59.58 10.37 19.61
CA ARG A 909 -60.06 11.75 19.98
C ARG A 909 -59.07 12.38 21.00
N THR A 910 -58.42 13.54 20.87
CA THR A 910 -58.74 14.96 20.54
C THR A 910 -59.17 15.84 21.75
N ARG A 911 -58.28 16.81 22.09
CA ARG A 911 -58.49 18.24 22.47
C ARG A 911 -58.75 18.74 23.93
N LEU A 912 -57.99 19.82 24.22
CA LEU A 912 -58.36 21.15 24.77
C LEU A 912 -58.20 21.48 26.30
N LEU A 913 -57.50 22.62 26.50
CA LEU A 913 -57.82 23.81 27.35
C LEU A 913 -57.48 23.89 28.86
N HIS A 914 -56.62 24.89 29.14
CA HIS A 914 -56.75 26.02 30.09
C HIS A 914 -56.58 25.87 31.62
N CYS A 915 -55.67 26.73 32.12
CA CYS A 915 -55.83 27.73 33.20
C CYS A 915 -55.98 27.32 34.68
N ASP A 916 -54.91 27.68 35.41
CA ASP A 916 -54.89 28.67 36.50
C ASP A 916 -55.06 28.22 37.98
N ARG A 917 -54.17 28.81 38.80
CA ARG A 917 -54.27 29.17 40.23
C ARG A 917 -54.01 28.16 41.37
N THR A 918 -52.79 28.30 41.90
CA THR A 918 -52.43 28.76 43.26
C THR A 918 -52.89 28.05 44.56
N LEU A 919 -51.88 27.91 45.43
CA LEU A 919 -51.84 28.11 46.90
C LEU A 919 -52.08 26.89 47.84
N ASP A 920 -50.93 26.38 48.30
CA ASP A 920 -50.38 26.56 49.67
C ASP A 920 -50.45 25.44 50.74
N VAL A 921 -49.26 25.26 51.35
CA VAL A 921 -48.90 24.74 52.69
C VAL A 921 -49.23 23.29 53.09
N ALA A 922 -48.18 22.45 53.27
CA ALA A 922 -47.73 21.99 54.60
C ALA A 922 -46.56 20.97 54.54
N ASN A 923 -45.64 21.15 55.48
CA ASN A 923 -44.41 20.42 55.79
C ASN A 923 -44.58 18.90 56.05
N ALA A 924 -43.57 18.09 55.68
CA ALA A 924 -42.49 17.65 56.59
C ALA A 924 -41.74 16.42 56.05
N ALA A 925 -40.42 16.46 56.21
CA ALA A 925 -39.41 15.61 55.58
C ALA A 925 -39.13 14.27 56.29
N ARG A 926 -38.45 13.36 55.55
CA ARG A 926 -37.31 12.49 55.93
C ARG A 926 -37.05 11.50 54.76
N GLY A 927 -35.85 11.20 54.28
CA GLY A 927 -34.49 11.62 54.57
C GLY A 927 -33.60 11.09 53.42
N ARG A 928 -32.64 11.93 53.00
CA ARG A 928 -31.66 11.70 51.93
C ARG A 928 -30.70 10.56 52.30
N GLY A 929 -30.10 9.81 51.39
CA GLY A 929 -29.90 10.03 49.95
C GLY A 929 -28.42 9.87 49.65
N ALA A 930 -28.13 8.88 48.80
CA ALA A 930 -26.86 8.72 48.11
C ALA A 930 -26.63 9.86 47.11
N ALA A 931 -25.37 10.26 46.98
CA ALA A 931 -24.64 10.42 45.73
C ALA A 931 -23.16 10.38 46.09
#